data_AF-A0AAD8XZ67-F1
#
_entry.id   AF-A0AAD8XZ67-F1
#
_cell.length_a   1.000
_cell.length_b   1.000
_cell.length_c   1.000
_cell.angle_alpha   90.00
_cell.angle_beta   90.00
_cell.angle_gamma   90.00
#
_symmetry.space_group_name_H-M   'P 1'
#
loop_
_entity.id
_entity.type
_entity.pdbx_description
1 polymer ?
#
loop_
_entity_poly.entity_id
_entity_poly.type
_entity_poly.pdbx_seq_one_letter_code
_entity_poly.pdbx_strand_id
1 'polypeptide(L)'
;MTDPPPPPPLSTSPFTFSTTDNSDGRTNFERPVAYAEAYVEEIETYYHVNNRNVDSDYAPPDVNNLSSNDDDDDVNSNSKPKKVYYQIAGMVLLPLLLYAGYTLGAKTSSQKIASAVAVANVTISNDPMSKTPKAKTPKTTGAGGPIAKQDKKRRDSNDRDVCLEWNAIAITSNIFDHKGKAKSAQDLSLTMGPVASARAFAMMHTAMFEAYNCEKKTHDNSYPAGHPIHKINCTGVSTLCTVAQAVHDVMCGVKGEDDIIGLFEEDQDDQDICDMADTALRNALSREEDKDKCKKGTEAGRDIAKYVLMERANDGYGTENRTLKDEMYVPPSGNNPGCHMPDAENPEQGVLGAGFGKVKAFFLTREELMQFSGEDAPGVTVNERTGEVKFDLNDTEYLAALMEVRELGVFRGGTSGEYAPTDDETVVIGQYWSADGSPHIGTPIALLNDMTRKIVMEVDIDEKQSCYLFPLLSVVMGNVAIAVWHKKFNNNLWRPLLAISSSFPESAWARMGASRANPFDNETNFDPPFPSFPSGHAAFCCATFQTIANVYQTHNITFNYTSPEVNGETYDQFNRKRKCIIREFPTLKHAMAECAASRVFNGVHYSFDGDGGCKVGIDIANYVYENKFLPLDGSQKTSMPDMREEIFDEMKKYLNNTATSGYSPNFCSKAPEYPLPQP
;
A
#
# COMPACT_ATOMS: atom_id res chain seq x y z
N MET A 1 29.48 19.71 -48.69
CA MET A 1 30.15 19.26 -47.45
C MET A 1 29.46 17.97 -47.07
N THR A 2 30.20 16.94 -46.69
CA THR A 2 29.70 15.57 -46.53
C THR A 2 29.11 15.35 -45.14
N ASP A 3 27.99 14.62 -45.08
CA ASP A 3 27.39 14.17 -43.83
C ASP A 3 28.34 13.27 -43.03
N PRO A 4 28.24 13.24 -41.68
CA PRO A 4 29.04 12.34 -40.85
C PRO A 4 28.66 10.88 -41.10
N PRO A 5 29.61 9.92 -40.97
CA PRO A 5 29.32 8.51 -41.14
C PRO A 5 28.40 8.00 -40.00
N PRO A 6 27.55 6.99 -40.27
CA PRO A 6 26.73 6.37 -39.24
C PRO A 6 27.59 5.68 -38.17
N PRO A 7 27.11 5.57 -36.91
CA PRO A 7 27.81 4.85 -35.86
C PRO A 7 27.99 3.37 -36.23
N PRO A 8 29.05 2.71 -35.75
CA PRO A 8 29.28 1.29 -36.01
C PRO A 8 28.16 0.42 -35.38
N PRO A 9 27.84 -0.74 -35.97
CA PRO A 9 26.82 -1.63 -35.42
C PRO A 9 27.26 -2.15 -34.05
N LEU A 10 26.37 -2.01 -33.06
CA LEU A 10 26.54 -2.64 -31.75
C LEU A 10 26.62 -4.16 -31.92
N SER A 11 27.62 -4.78 -31.28
CA SER A 11 27.77 -6.23 -31.28
C SER A 11 26.59 -6.88 -30.56
N THR A 12 25.71 -7.55 -31.31
CA THR A 12 24.66 -8.40 -30.76
C THR A 12 25.26 -9.71 -30.25
N SER A 13 25.90 -9.67 -29.09
CA SER A 13 26.25 -10.86 -28.31
C SER A 13 25.27 -10.96 -27.13
N PRO A 14 24.31 -11.90 -27.14
CA PRO A 14 23.45 -12.11 -25.99
C PRO A 14 24.30 -12.63 -24.82
N PHE A 15 24.34 -11.88 -23.71
CA PHE A 15 24.89 -12.38 -22.46
C PHE A 15 23.98 -13.50 -21.93
N THR A 16 24.35 -14.74 -22.21
CA THR A 16 23.79 -15.90 -21.52
C THR A 16 24.29 -15.89 -20.08
N PHE A 17 23.44 -15.48 -19.14
CA PHE A 17 23.70 -15.76 -17.72
C PHE A 17 23.68 -17.28 -17.51
N SER A 18 24.86 -17.85 -17.31
CA SER A 18 25.04 -19.25 -16.93
C SER A 18 24.57 -19.42 -15.50
N THR A 19 23.42 -20.07 -15.31
CA THR A 19 23.03 -20.61 -14.01
C THR A 19 24.13 -21.56 -13.52
N THR A 20 24.82 -21.16 -12.45
CA THR A 20 25.83 -21.98 -11.77
C THR A 20 25.35 -22.30 -10.36
N ASP A 21 25.70 -23.51 -9.89
CA ASP A 21 24.98 -24.22 -8.84
C ASP A 21 24.91 -23.53 -7.46
N ASN A 22 23.73 -23.63 -6.85
CA ASN A 22 23.46 -23.36 -5.44
C ASN A 22 24.33 -24.25 -4.53
N SER A 23 25.52 -23.78 -4.16
CA SER A 23 26.48 -24.59 -3.37
C SER A 23 27.39 -23.79 -2.41
N ASP A 24 27.13 -22.51 -2.16
CA ASP A 24 28.00 -21.68 -1.30
C ASP A 24 27.83 -21.90 0.21
N GLY A 25 26.76 -22.59 0.64
CA GLY A 25 26.56 -23.06 2.01
C GLY A 25 26.30 -21.96 3.06
N ARG A 26 26.15 -20.70 2.66
CA ARG A 26 25.84 -19.57 3.54
C ARG A 26 24.35 -19.59 3.92
N THR A 27 24.04 -19.17 5.14
CA THR A 27 22.66 -19.09 5.63
C THR A 27 21.97 -17.81 5.15
N ASN A 28 20.63 -17.82 5.13
CA ASN A 28 19.81 -16.76 4.51
C ASN A 28 20.00 -15.34 5.10
N PHE A 29 20.64 -15.20 6.27
CA PHE A 29 20.98 -13.89 6.86
C PHE A 29 22.36 -13.35 6.44
N GLU A 30 23.27 -14.20 5.96
CA GLU A 30 24.65 -13.81 5.67
C GLU A 30 24.81 -13.21 4.26
N ARG A 31 23.80 -13.35 3.39
CA ARG A 31 23.83 -12.84 2.02
C ARG A 31 23.71 -11.30 1.95
N PRO A 32 22.69 -10.63 2.54
CA PRO A 32 22.59 -9.17 2.47
C PRO A 32 23.80 -8.44 3.08
N VAL A 33 24.33 -8.96 4.20
CA VAL A 33 25.50 -8.38 4.88
C VAL A 33 26.76 -8.52 4.04
N ALA A 34 27.03 -9.71 3.48
CA ALA A 34 28.21 -9.91 2.62
C ALA A 34 28.15 -9.08 1.32
N TYR A 35 26.95 -8.80 0.79
CA TYR A 35 26.78 -7.85 -0.32
C TYR A 35 27.02 -6.40 0.10
N ALA A 36 26.56 -5.99 1.28
CA ALA A 36 26.85 -4.66 1.82
C ALA A 36 28.36 -4.45 2.08
N GLU A 37 29.06 -5.44 2.63
CA GLU A 37 30.52 -5.40 2.85
C GLU A 37 31.29 -5.28 1.53
N ALA A 38 30.96 -6.10 0.52
CA ALA A 38 31.56 -6.02 -0.81
C ALA A 38 31.25 -4.70 -1.54
N TYR A 39 30.08 -4.11 -1.27
CA TYR A 39 29.65 -2.85 -1.87
C TYR A 39 30.31 -1.62 -1.24
N VAL A 40 30.62 -1.65 0.06
CA VAL A 40 31.51 -0.66 0.69
C VAL A 40 32.89 -0.68 0.00
N GLU A 41 33.43 -1.87 -0.28
CA GLU A 41 34.72 -2.02 -0.98
C GLU A 41 34.66 -1.52 -2.44
N GLU A 42 33.52 -1.69 -3.13
CA GLU A 42 33.29 -1.17 -4.48
C GLU A 42 33.11 0.36 -4.52
N ILE A 43 32.38 0.95 -3.56
CA ILE A 43 32.24 2.41 -3.37
C ILE A 43 33.59 3.04 -3.00
N GLU A 44 34.33 2.45 -2.06
CA GLU A 44 35.69 2.90 -1.70
C GLU A 44 36.61 2.88 -2.92
N THR A 45 36.50 1.85 -3.77
CA THR A 45 37.24 1.76 -5.04
C THR A 45 36.84 2.88 -6.02
N TYR A 46 35.55 3.16 -6.20
CA TYR A 46 35.06 4.24 -7.06
C TYR A 46 35.57 5.62 -6.61
N TYR A 47 35.46 5.92 -5.31
CA TYR A 47 35.97 7.18 -4.74
C TYR A 47 37.51 7.27 -4.79
N HIS A 48 38.24 6.15 -4.65
CA HIS A 48 39.69 6.12 -4.80
C HIS A 48 40.20 6.23 -6.24
N VAL A 49 39.38 5.88 -7.24
CA VAL A 49 39.71 6.06 -8.66
C VAL A 49 39.44 7.50 -9.11
N ASN A 50 38.29 8.07 -8.76
CA ASN A 50 37.90 9.40 -9.23
C ASN A 50 38.64 10.57 -8.55
N ASN A 51 39.21 10.38 -7.36
CA ASN A 51 40.07 11.38 -6.69
C ASN A 51 41.54 11.37 -7.13
N ARG A 52 41.94 10.67 -8.21
CA ARG A 52 43.33 10.68 -8.72
C ARG A 52 43.70 11.89 -9.59
N ASN A 53 42.76 12.79 -9.87
CA ASN A 53 42.97 13.95 -10.77
C ASN A 53 43.04 15.30 -10.05
N VAL A 54 43.57 15.34 -8.83
CA VAL A 54 43.96 16.59 -8.16
C VAL A 54 45.41 16.46 -7.68
N ASP A 55 46.24 17.42 -8.13
CA ASP A 55 47.66 17.64 -7.81
C ASP A 55 48.66 16.49 -8.06
N SER A 56 49.25 16.50 -9.27
CA SER A 56 50.50 15.82 -9.57
C SER A 56 51.65 16.82 -9.74
N ASP A 57 52.11 17.43 -8.65
CA ASP A 57 53.31 18.28 -8.69
C ASP A 57 54.13 18.12 -7.40
N TYR A 58 54.63 16.91 -7.14
CA TYR A 58 55.81 16.70 -6.29
C TYR A 58 56.47 15.33 -6.54
N ALA A 59 57.77 15.31 -6.82
CA ALA A 59 58.58 14.10 -6.81
C ALA A 59 59.09 13.81 -5.38
N PRO A 60 59.17 12.54 -4.95
CA PRO A 60 59.61 12.21 -3.59
C PRO A 60 61.14 12.32 -3.44
N PRO A 61 61.66 12.97 -2.39
CA PRO A 61 63.06 12.83 -1.98
C PRO A 61 63.27 11.56 -1.12
N ASP A 62 64.52 11.08 -1.13
CA ASP A 62 64.97 9.84 -0.49
C ASP A 62 64.67 9.73 1.02
N VAL A 63 64.31 8.52 1.45
CA VAL A 63 64.04 8.20 2.86
C VAL A 63 65.30 7.65 3.54
N ASN A 64 66.13 8.54 4.09
CA ASN A 64 67.25 8.16 4.96
C ASN A 64 67.69 9.29 5.92
N ASN A 65 66.95 9.50 7.03
CA ASN A 65 67.59 9.53 8.36
C ASN A 65 66.59 9.49 9.53
N LEU A 66 67.11 9.10 10.70
CA LEU A 66 66.39 8.91 11.95
C LEU A 66 66.55 10.09 12.93
N SER A 67 65.69 10.07 13.96
CA SER A 67 65.95 10.46 15.36
C SER A 67 65.43 11.82 15.90
N SER A 68 64.51 11.68 16.87
CA SER A 68 64.51 12.25 18.24
C SER A 68 64.31 13.76 18.52
N ASN A 69 63.23 13.98 19.30
CA ASN A 69 63.10 14.86 20.48
C ASN A 69 62.49 16.28 20.36
N ASP A 70 61.33 16.38 21.03
CA ASP A 70 60.91 17.33 22.09
C ASP A 70 60.60 18.82 21.79
N ASP A 71 59.31 19.11 22.01
CA ASP A 71 58.68 20.22 22.75
C ASP A 71 58.50 21.67 22.20
N ASP A 72 57.29 22.16 22.52
CA ASP A 72 56.70 23.49 22.64
C ASP A 72 56.32 24.40 21.42
N ASP A 73 55.01 24.66 21.35
CA ASP A 73 54.27 25.91 21.07
C ASP A 73 54.48 26.72 19.76
N ASP A 74 53.53 26.65 18.83
CA ASP A 74 52.30 27.51 18.79
C ASP A 74 51.71 27.70 17.36
N VAL A 75 50.43 28.09 17.28
CA VAL A 75 49.68 28.70 16.14
C VAL A 75 49.49 27.93 14.80
N ASN A 76 48.29 27.37 14.65
CA ASN A 76 47.41 27.40 13.45
C ASN A 76 47.90 26.80 12.09
N SER A 77 47.37 25.63 11.69
CA SER A 77 46.87 25.36 10.32
C SER A 77 46.23 23.96 10.16
N ASN A 78 45.58 23.75 9.01
CA ASN A 78 44.69 22.62 8.68
C ASN A 78 45.30 21.19 8.68
N SER A 79 44.38 20.23 8.70
CA SER A 79 44.51 18.79 8.35
C SER A 79 45.00 17.79 9.42
N LYS A 80 44.16 16.79 9.72
CA LYS A 80 44.50 15.37 10.06
C LYS A 80 43.28 14.54 10.51
N PRO A 81 42.65 13.75 9.62
CA PRO A 81 41.70 12.69 10.01
C PRO A 81 42.39 11.31 9.96
N LYS A 82 43.25 10.97 10.94
CA LYS A 82 43.88 9.62 11.03
C LYS A 82 43.97 8.99 12.42
N LYS A 83 43.41 9.60 13.48
CA LYS A 83 43.37 9.00 14.84
C LYS A 83 42.00 8.53 15.34
N VAL A 84 40.91 8.85 14.63
CA VAL A 84 39.55 8.40 15.00
C VAL A 84 39.26 6.96 14.53
N TYR A 85 39.81 6.53 13.39
CA TYR A 85 39.53 5.22 12.77
C TYR A 85 39.86 4.00 13.67
N TYR A 86 40.90 4.07 14.50
CA TYR A 86 41.27 2.95 15.38
C TYR A 86 40.45 2.86 16.68
N GLN A 87 39.67 3.89 17.05
CA GLN A 87 38.72 3.79 18.17
C GLN A 87 37.39 3.16 17.74
N ILE A 88 36.94 3.39 16.50
CA ILE A 88 35.68 2.83 15.97
C ILE A 88 35.80 1.32 15.77
N ALA A 89 36.90 0.83 15.18
CA ALA A 89 37.13 -0.61 15.02
C ALA A 89 37.09 -1.38 16.36
N GLY A 90 37.59 -0.77 17.45
CA GLY A 90 37.54 -1.35 18.80
C GLY A 90 36.15 -1.36 19.42
N MET A 91 35.25 -0.46 19.03
CA MET A 91 33.88 -0.39 19.54
C MET A 91 32.90 -1.32 18.83
N VAL A 92 33.16 -1.71 17.57
CA VAL A 92 32.29 -2.61 16.80
C VAL A 92 32.66 -4.08 16.98
N LEU A 93 33.96 -4.42 17.02
CA LEU A 93 34.41 -5.81 17.14
C LEU A 93 34.18 -6.42 18.53
N LEU A 94 34.23 -5.64 19.61
CA LEU A 94 34.10 -6.18 20.96
C LEU A 94 32.68 -6.67 21.30
N PRO A 95 31.59 -5.93 20.98
CA PRO A 95 30.22 -6.43 21.13
C PRO A 95 29.94 -7.66 20.27
N LEU A 96 30.40 -7.69 19.02
CA LEU A 96 30.21 -8.84 18.11
C LEU A 96 30.95 -10.09 18.60
N LEU A 97 32.18 -9.97 19.09
CA LEU A 97 32.93 -11.09 19.67
C LEU A 97 32.32 -11.59 20.99
N LEU A 98 31.74 -10.70 21.80
CA LEU A 98 31.01 -11.08 23.02
C LEU A 98 29.67 -11.78 22.68
N TYR A 99 28.96 -11.35 21.64
CA TYR A 99 27.72 -11.98 21.18
C TYR A 99 27.96 -13.36 20.53
N ALA A 100 29.01 -13.49 19.71
CA ALA A 100 29.45 -14.77 19.17
C ALA A 100 29.93 -15.73 20.28
N GLY A 101 30.63 -15.21 21.30
CA GLY A 101 31.06 -15.99 22.47
C GLY A 101 29.91 -16.48 23.36
N TYR A 102 28.74 -15.83 23.31
CA TYR A 102 27.55 -16.23 24.09
C TYR A 102 26.68 -17.25 23.34
N THR A 103 26.69 -17.23 22.01
CA THR A 103 25.91 -18.15 21.15
C THR A 103 26.68 -19.43 20.80
N LEU A 104 28.01 -19.38 20.67
CA LEU A 104 28.85 -20.54 20.37
C LEU A 104 29.52 -21.10 21.64
N GLY A 105 28.74 -21.84 22.42
CA GLY A 105 29.17 -22.47 23.68
C GLY A 105 30.33 -23.47 23.50
N ALA A 106 31.57 -23.00 23.63
CA ALA A 106 32.76 -23.81 23.48
C ALA A 106 33.03 -24.72 24.69
N LYS A 107 32.66 -26.00 24.58
CA LYS A 107 33.42 -27.08 25.23
C LYS A 107 33.75 -28.21 24.26
N THR A 108 35.04 -28.35 24.02
CA THR A 108 35.69 -29.44 23.31
C THR A 108 35.39 -30.81 23.93
N SER A 109 35.27 -31.85 23.11
CA SER A 109 35.99 -33.14 23.24
C SER A 109 35.40 -34.23 22.34
N SER A 110 36.10 -34.57 21.26
CA SER A 110 35.83 -35.74 20.43
C SER A 110 36.47 -36.99 21.04
N GLN A 111 35.71 -37.80 21.79
CA GLN A 111 35.99 -39.24 22.02
C GLN A 111 34.85 -39.93 22.81
N LYS A 112 33.91 -40.58 22.09
CA LYS A 112 33.24 -41.86 22.46
C LYS A 112 32.13 -42.22 21.46
N ILE A 113 32.52 -42.90 20.39
CA ILE A 113 31.63 -43.88 19.74
C ILE A 113 31.76 -45.17 20.56
N ALA A 114 30.68 -45.65 21.18
CA ALA A 114 30.36 -47.06 21.44
C ALA A 114 29.24 -47.21 22.49
N SER A 115 28.40 -48.23 22.29
CA SER A 115 27.57 -48.90 23.32
C SER A 115 26.29 -48.22 23.82
N ALA A 116 25.24 -48.28 22.99
CA ALA A 116 23.90 -48.66 23.44
C ALA A 116 23.17 -49.40 22.29
N VAL A 117 23.44 -50.70 22.15
CA VAL A 117 22.91 -51.57 21.09
C VAL A 117 21.72 -52.38 21.61
N ALA A 118 20.73 -52.59 20.73
CA ALA A 118 19.67 -53.61 20.76
C ALA A 118 18.60 -53.52 21.86
N VAL A 119 17.33 -53.45 21.40
CA VAL A 119 16.61 -54.69 21.10
C VAL A 119 16.14 -54.64 19.65
N ALA A 120 16.44 -55.68 18.87
CA ALA A 120 16.06 -55.83 17.46
C ALA A 120 15.19 -57.08 17.24
N ASN A 121 14.73 -57.28 15.99
CA ASN A 121 14.01 -58.46 15.42
C ASN A 121 12.47 -58.38 15.51
N VAL A 122 11.63 -58.88 14.56
CA VAL A 122 11.79 -59.55 13.23
C VAL A 122 10.40 -59.47 12.50
N THR A 123 10.15 -59.53 11.18
CA THR A 123 10.87 -59.95 9.94
C THR A 123 10.43 -59.08 8.74
N ILE A 124 11.00 -59.29 7.53
CA ILE A 124 10.31 -59.03 6.24
C ILE A 124 9.76 -60.36 5.70
N SER A 125 8.50 -60.39 5.23
CA SER A 125 7.98 -61.47 4.36
C SER A 125 6.90 -60.95 3.41
N ASN A 126 6.75 -61.61 2.27
CA ASN A 126 5.92 -61.17 1.13
C ASN A 126 4.39 -61.33 1.36
N ASP A 127 3.62 -60.52 0.63
CA ASP A 127 2.19 -60.55 0.18
C ASP A 127 1.25 -61.74 0.58
N PRO A 128 -0.12 -61.60 0.59
CA PRO A 128 -0.93 -60.50 0.02
C PRO A 128 -2.16 -60.00 0.84
N MET A 129 -2.81 -58.93 0.32
CA MET A 129 -4.22 -58.51 0.52
C MET A 129 -4.85 -58.53 1.96
N SER A 130 -5.19 -57.35 2.51
CA SER A 130 -6.56 -57.03 3.01
C SER A 130 -6.71 -55.65 3.70
N LYS A 131 -7.50 -54.77 3.07
CA LYS A 131 -8.43 -53.77 3.67
C LYS A 131 -8.02 -53.01 4.95
N THR A 132 -7.72 -51.72 4.78
CA THR A 132 -7.99 -50.65 5.76
C THR A 132 -8.77 -49.49 5.11
N PRO A 133 -9.47 -48.63 5.88
CA PRO A 133 -10.56 -47.81 5.34
C PRO A 133 -10.09 -46.59 4.56
N LYS A 134 -10.73 -46.31 3.41
CA LYS A 134 -10.52 -45.05 2.68
C LYS A 134 -11.07 -43.87 3.47
N ALA A 135 -10.20 -42.92 3.83
CA ALA A 135 -10.64 -41.55 4.10
C ALA A 135 -11.36 -41.01 2.84
N LYS A 136 -12.51 -40.35 3.03
CA LYS A 136 -13.27 -39.78 1.93
C LYS A 136 -12.64 -38.47 1.48
N THR A 137 -12.03 -38.46 0.30
CA THR A 137 -11.86 -37.22 -0.47
C THR A 137 -13.23 -36.60 -0.74
N PRO A 138 -13.43 -35.29 -0.51
CA PRO A 138 -14.61 -34.58 -0.99
C PRO A 138 -14.62 -34.62 -2.52
N LYS A 139 -15.70 -35.10 -3.12
CA LYS A 139 -15.90 -34.98 -4.57
C LYS A 139 -16.31 -33.56 -4.90
N THR A 140 -15.64 -32.95 -5.86
CA THR A 140 -16.16 -31.79 -6.60
C THR A 140 -17.43 -32.20 -7.34
N THR A 141 -18.55 -31.55 -7.01
CA THR A 141 -19.81 -31.64 -7.78
C THR A 141 -20.36 -30.24 -7.98
N GLY A 142 -20.40 -29.77 -9.22
CA GLY A 142 -21.04 -28.50 -9.55
C GLY A 142 -22.56 -28.58 -9.42
N ALA A 143 -23.11 -27.85 -8.46
CA ALA A 143 -24.50 -27.40 -8.38
C ALA A 143 -24.58 -26.33 -7.28
N GLY A 144 -25.37 -25.28 -7.46
CA GLY A 144 -25.44 -24.14 -6.52
C GLY A 144 -25.72 -24.56 -5.07
N GLY A 145 -24.74 -24.36 -4.20
CA GLY A 145 -24.84 -24.64 -2.75
C GLY A 145 -25.75 -23.66 -1.99
N PRO A 146 -25.84 -23.79 -0.66
CA PRO A 146 -26.66 -22.90 0.18
C PRO A 146 -26.32 -21.42 -0.02
N ILE A 147 -25.02 -21.10 -0.05
CA ILE A 147 -24.48 -19.75 -0.26
C ILE A 147 -24.96 -19.15 -1.59
N ALA A 148 -24.79 -19.87 -2.71
CA ALA A 148 -25.27 -19.43 -4.02
C ALA A 148 -26.81 -19.28 -4.10
N LYS A 149 -27.56 -19.97 -3.25
CA LYS A 149 -29.02 -19.80 -3.11
C LYS A 149 -29.38 -18.60 -2.23
N GLN A 150 -28.57 -18.28 -1.21
CA GLN A 150 -28.72 -17.05 -0.43
C GLN A 150 -28.36 -15.82 -1.25
N ASP A 151 -27.26 -15.83 -2.01
CA ASP A 151 -26.88 -14.78 -2.96
C ASP A 151 -28.01 -14.47 -3.93
N LYS A 152 -28.56 -15.52 -4.57
CA LYS A 152 -29.69 -15.33 -5.49
C LYS A 152 -30.92 -14.78 -4.76
N LYS A 153 -31.20 -15.26 -3.54
CA LYS A 153 -32.33 -14.80 -2.73
C LYS A 153 -32.18 -13.33 -2.29
N ARG A 154 -30.97 -12.86 -1.94
CA ARG A 154 -30.65 -11.45 -1.64
C ARG A 154 -30.77 -10.55 -2.89
N ARG A 155 -30.38 -11.04 -4.08
CA ARG A 155 -30.55 -10.29 -5.35
C ARG A 155 -32.02 -10.15 -5.75
N ASP A 156 -32.80 -11.21 -5.56
CA ASP A 156 -34.21 -11.33 -5.99
C ASP A 156 -35.24 -10.79 -4.95
N SER A 157 -34.82 -10.33 -3.76
CA SER A 157 -35.70 -9.80 -2.71
C SER A 157 -35.78 -8.27 -2.68
N ASN A 158 -36.92 -7.72 -2.21
CA ASN A 158 -37.04 -6.31 -1.79
C ASN A 158 -36.08 -5.96 -0.62
N ASP A 159 -35.65 -6.98 0.12
CA ASP A 159 -34.77 -6.94 1.29
C ASP A 159 -33.29 -6.93 0.85
N ARG A 160 -32.88 -5.86 0.16
CA ARG A 160 -31.46 -5.64 -0.21
C ARG A 160 -30.78 -4.79 0.85
N ASP A 161 -29.68 -5.30 1.38
CA ASP A 161 -28.76 -4.57 2.26
C ASP A 161 -28.37 -3.23 1.64
N VAL A 162 -28.87 -2.15 2.24
CA VAL A 162 -28.70 -0.79 1.72
C VAL A 162 -27.24 -0.33 1.80
N CYS A 163 -26.48 -0.77 2.79
CA CYS A 163 -25.09 -0.37 2.96
C CYS A 163 -24.18 -1.09 1.96
N LEU A 164 -24.45 -2.35 1.64
CA LEU A 164 -23.84 -3.04 0.50
C LEU A 164 -24.25 -2.44 -0.85
N GLU A 165 -25.45 -1.88 -1.00
CA GLU A 165 -25.83 -1.21 -2.24
C GLU A 165 -25.08 0.13 -2.41
N TRP A 166 -25.07 0.99 -1.40
CA TRP A 166 -24.42 2.30 -1.47
C TRP A 166 -22.89 2.24 -1.40
N ASN A 167 -22.30 1.20 -0.80
CA ASN A 167 -20.89 0.91 -0.93
C ASN A 167 -20.50 0.51 -2.38
N ALA A 168 -21.38 -0.19 -3.12
CA ALA A 168 -21.13 -0.48 -4.53
C ALA A 168 -21.08 0.81 -5.34
N ILE A 169 -22.05 1.70 -5.11
CA ILE A 169 -22.16 3.00 -5.78
C ILE A 169 -20.93 3.87 -5.50
N ALA A 170 -20.39 3.86 -4.27
CA ALA A 170 -19.14 4.54 -3.92
C ALA A 170 -17.90 3.97 -4.63
N ILE A 171 -17.83 2.65 -4.86
CA ILE A 171 -16.77 2.03 -5.68
C ILE A 171 -16.93 2.45 -7.14
N THR A 172 -18.16 2.42 -7.66
CA THR A 172 -18.43 2.83 -9.05
C THR A 172 -18.09 4.29 -9.29
N SER A 173 -18.50 5.21 -8.41
CA SER A 173 -18.17 6.63 -8.56
C SER A 173 -16.66 6.87 -8.60
N ASN A 174 -15.88 6.15 -7.78
CA ASN A 174 -14.42 6.21 -7.85
C ASN A 174 -13.86 5.72 -9.18
N ILE A 175 -14.40 4.63 -9.73
CA ILE A 175 -13.98 4.10 -11.03
C ILE A 175 -14.33 5.07 -12.17
N PHE A 176 -15.47 5.76 -12.09
CA PHE A 176 -15.90 6.77 -13.07
C PHE A 176 -15.08 8.07 -12.98
N ASP A 177 -14.81 8.57 -11.78
CA ASP A 177 -13.94 9.74 -11.52
C ASP A 177 -12.50 9.53 -12.07
N HIS A 178 -12.08 8.28 -12.23
CA HIS A 178 -10.78 7.90 -12.80
C HIS A 178 -10.88 7.33 -14.23
N LYS A 179 -12.02 7.46 -14.93
CA LYS A 179 -12.22 6.89 -16.29
C LYS A 179 -11.43 7.62 -17.40
N GLY A 180 -11.02 8.86 -17.15
CA GLY A 180 -10.37 9.74 -18.13
C GLY A 180 -8.87 9.49 -18.32
N LYS A 181 -8.26 10.23 -19.25
CA LYS A 181 -6.81 10.28 -19.41
C LYS A 181 -6.18 10.79 -18.11
N ALA A 182 -5.00 10.26 -17.73
CA ALA A 182 -4.35 10.77 -16.53
C ALA A 182 -3.99 12.24 -16.68
N LYS A 183 -4.22 12.97 -15.60
CA LYS A 183 -4.02 14.42 -15.49
C LYS A 183 -2.77 14.68 -14.64
N SER A 184 -2.19 15.88 -14.73
CA SER A 184 -1.17 16.29 -13.75
C SER A 184 -1.78 16.31 -12.34
N ALA A 185 -0.97 16.18 -11.29
CA ALA A 185 -1.47 16.25 -9.91
C ALA A 185 -2.21 17.56 -9.59
N GLN A 186 -1.91 18.64 -10.33
CA GLN A 186 -2.54 19.95 -10.21
C GLN A 186 -3.91 20.04 -10.90
N ASP A 187 -4.20 19.13 -11.84
CA ASP A 187 -5.44 19.08 -12.65
C ASP A 187 -6.44 18.00 -12.15
N LEU A 188 -6.15 17.33 -11.04
CA LEU A 188 -7.03 16.32 -10.44
C LEU A 188 -8.24 16.94 -9.74
N SER A 189 -9.40 16.27 -9.83
CA SER A 189 -10.61 16.65 -9.11
C SER A 189 -10.44 16.54 -7.58
N LEU A 190 -11.39 17.08 -6.82
CA LEU A 190 -11.39 16.98 -5.35
C LEU A 190 -11.55 15.54 -4.82
N THR A 191 -11.85 14.55 -5.67
CA THR A 191 -12.02 13.13 -5.32
C THR A 191 -10.96 12.21 -5.95
N MET A 192 -10.20 12.69 -6.94
CA MET A 192 -9.18 11.94 -7.66
C MET A 192 -7.88 11.69 -6.86
N GLY A 193 -7.34 10.48 -7.00
CA GLY A 193 -6.13 10.04 -6.30
C GLY A 193 -6.40 9.46 -4.90
N PRO A 194 -5.45 8.69 -4.34
CA PRO A 194 -5.70 7.83 -3.17
C PRO A 194 -6.19 8.58 -1.93
N VAL A 195 -5.65 9.78 -1.65
CA VAL A 195 -6.02 10.58 -0.48
C VAL A 195 -7.41 11.20 -0.59
N ALA A 196 -7.73 11.71 -1.77
CA ALA A 196 -9.01 12.34 -2.08
C ALA A 196 -10.13 11.28 -2.07
N SER A 197 -9.86 10.12 -2.65
CA SER A 197 -10.74 8.96 -2.64
C SER A 197 -10.97 8.43 -1.23
N ALA A 198 -9.93 8.35 -0.38
CA ALA A 198 -10.08 7.96 1.03
C ALA A 198 -10.98 8.95 1.81
N ARG A 199 -10.81 10.26 1.57
CA ARG A 199 -11.66 11.31 2.15
C ARG A 199 -13.12 11.19 1.68
N ALA A 200 -13.34 10.98 0.38
CA ALA A 200 -14.67 10.82 -0.22
C ALA A 200 -15.42 9.61 0.37
N PHE A 201 -14.75 8.46 0.46
CA PHE A 201 -15.30 7.26 1.09
C PHE A 201 -15.60 7.47 2.58
N ALA A 202 -14.72 8.14 3.32
CA ALA A 202 -14.95 8.46 4.73
C ALA A 202 -16.19 9.35 4.91
N MET A 203 -16.40 10.33 4.03
CA MET A 203 -17.59 11.18 4.02
C MET A 203 -18.88 10.41 3.68
N MET A 204 -18.89 9.69 2.55
CA MET A 204 -20.03 8.89 2.10
C MET A 204 -20.46 7.86 3.16
N HIS A 205 -19.52 7.08 3.70
CA HIS A 205 -19.87 6.08 4.69
C HIS A 205 -20.10 6.65 6.10
N THR A 206 -19.59 7.84 6.45
CA THR A 206 -20.04 8.54 7.66
C THR A 206 -21.54 8.85 7.58
N ALA A 207 -22.01 9.38 6.44
CA ALA A 207 -23.43 9.65 6.24
C ALA A 207 -24.27 8.36 6.26
N MET A 208 -23.76 7.27 5.67
CA MET A 208 -24.34 5.93 5.77
C MET A 208 -24.51 5.47 7.23
N PHE A 209 -23.46 5.58 8.06
CA PHE A 209 -23.50 5.19 9.47
C PHE A 209 -24.50 6.02 10.28
N GLU A 210 -24.41 7.35 10.21
CA GLU A 210 -25.30 8.24 10.96
C GLU A 210 -26.76 8.01 10.54
N ALA A 211 -27.03 7.78 9.25
CA ALA A 211 -28.37 7.48 8.73
C ALA A 211 -28.91 6.11 9.18
N TYR A 212 -28.06 5.09 9.25
CA TYR A 212 -28.42 3.78 9.79
C TYR A 212 -28.69 3.88 11.31
N ASN A 213 -27.78 4.53 12.04
CA ASN A 213 -27.84 4.65 13.49
C ASN A 213 -28.98 5.57 13.96
N CYS A 214 -29.42 6.52 13.12
CA CYS A 214 -30.60 7.36 13.33
C CYS A 214 -31.84 6.51 13.69
N GLU A 215 -32.18 5.51 12.87
CA GLU A 215 -33.27 4.57 13.20
C GLU A 215 -32.83 3.52 14.22
N LYS A 216 -31.72 2.81 13.96
CA LYS A 216 -31.40 1.55 14.64
C LYS A 216 -30.77 1.70 16.01
N LYS A 217 -30.09 2.82 16.30
CA LYS A 217 -29.46 3.18 17.57
C LYS A 217 -28.66 2.01 18.17
N THR A 218 -27.69 1.53 17.40
CA THR A 218 -26.86 0.36 17.74
C THR A 218 -25.54 0.74 18.38
N HIS A 219 -25.02 1.91 18.04
CA HIS A 219 -23.72 2.42 18.47
C HIS A 219 -23.85 3.88 18.92
N ASP A 220 -22.82 4.43 19.56
CA ASP A 220 -22.69 5.87 19.74
C ASP A 220 -22.59 6.59 18.38
N ASN A 221 -22.90 7.87 18.38
CA ASN A 221 -22.80 8.69 17.18
C ASN A 221 -21.35 9.15 17.02
N SER A 222 -20.88 9.25 15.77
CA SER A 222 -19.48 9.55 15.47
C SER A 222 -19.07 10.95 15.93
N TYR A 223 -20.01 11.89 15.88
CA TYR A 223 -19.80 13.30 16.21
C TYR A 223 -19.85 13.56 17.74
N PRO A 224 -19.01 14.48 18.27
CA PRO A 224 -19.00 14.83 19.69
C PRO A 224 -20.38 15.25 20.24
N ALA A 225 -20.60 15.03 21.53
CA ALA A 225 -21.83 15.42 22.21
C ALA A 225 -22.16 16.91 22.02
N GLY A 226 -23.43 17.21 21.72
CA GLY A 226 -23.91 18.56 21.44
C GLY A 226 -23.85 19.00 19.97
N HIS A 227 -23.18 18.24 19.10
CA HIS A 227 -23.22 18.46 17.65
C HIS A 227 -24.66 18.46 17.10
N PRO A 228 -25.02 19.33 16.12
CA PRO A 228 -26.39 19.43 15.63
C PRO A 228 -26.99 18.14 15.03
N ILE A 229 -26.17 17.22 14.52
CA ILE A 229 -26.64 15.94 13.95
C ILE A 229 -27.45 15.12 14.97
N HIS A 230 -27.12 15.23 16.26
CA HIS A 230 -27.82 14.54 17.36
C HIS A 230 -29.24 15.07 17.62
N LYS A 231 -29.65 16.16 16.96
CA LYS A 231 -30.98 16.78 17.10
C LYS A 231 -31.94 16.37 15.98
N ILE A 232 -31.48 15.61 14.98
CA ILE A 232 -32.29 15.16 13.86
C ILE A 232 -33.40 14.22 14.36
N ASN A 233 -34.62 14.42 13.87
CA ASN A 233 -35.78 13.65 14.33
C ASN A 233 -35.86 12.30 13.61
N CYS A 234 -35.19 11.30 14.17
CA CYS A 234 -35.21 9.92 13.68
C CYS A 234 -36.49 9.11 14.02
N THR A 235 -37.57 9.76 14.47
CA THR A 235 -38.76 9.04 14.98
C THR A 235 -39.64 8.51 13.86
N GLY A 236 -39.56 7.20 13.60
CA GLY A 236 -40.36 6.55 12.57
C GLY A 236 -39.92 6.98 11.16
N VAL A 237 -38.61 6.98 10.92
CA VAL A 237 -37.99 7.03 9.59
C VAL A 237 -37.94 5.63 8.97
N SER A 238 -37.54 5.55 7.70
CA SER A 238 -37.13 4.30 7.04
C SER A 238 -35.61 4.28 6.88
N THR A 239 -34.92 3.27 7.42
CA THR A 239 -33.47 3.07 7.25
C THR A 239 -33.07 3.12 5.78
N LEU A 240 -33.81 2.42 4.91
CA LEU A 240 -33.55 2.38 3.47
C LEU A 240 -33.58 3.79 2.84
N CYS A 241 -34.64 4.56 3.09
CA CYS A 241 -34.76 5.91 2.53
C CYS A 241 -33.80 6.91 3.19
N THR A 242 -33.45 6.73 4.47
CA THR A 242 -32.53 7.60 5.20
C THR A 242 -31.09 7.41 4.73
N VAL A 243 -30.61 6.17 4.66
CA VAL A 243 -29.25 5.85 4.18
C VAL A 243 -29.10 6.26 2.71
N ALA A 244 -30.08 5.92 1.87
CA ALA A 244 -30.03 6.26 0.45
C ALA A 244 -29.95 7.78 0.22
N GLN A 245 -30.78 8.58 0.89
CA GLN A 245 -30.73 10.04 0.76
C GLN A 245 -29.44 10.63 1.36
N ALA A 246 -28.97 10.12 2.50
CA ALA A 246 -27.79 10.65 3.16
C ALA A 246 -26.50 10.44 2.35
N VAL A 247 -26.32 9.26 1.75
CA VAL A 247 -25.16 9.00 0.90
C VAL A 247 -25.27 9.77 -0.41
N HIS A 248 -26.45 9.76 -1.05
CA HIS A 248 -26.74 10.53 -2.26
C HIS A 248 -26.40 12.01 -2.11
N ASP A 249 -26.90 12.67 -1.06
CA ASP A 249 -26.74 14.11 -0.89
C ASP A 249 -25.31 14.48 -0.46
N VAL A 250 -24.51 13.55 0.08
CA VAL A 250 -23.06 13.75 0.23
C VAL A 250 -22.33 13.65 -1.12
N MET A 251 -22.78 12.77 -2.02
CA MET A 251 -22.22 12.67 -3.37
C MET A 251 -22.55 13.92 -4.20
N CYS A 252 -23.83 14.29 -4.27
CA CYS A 252 -24.39 15.23 -5.26
C CYS A 252 -24.92 16.54 -4.66
N GLY A 253 -24.59 16.80 -3.39
CA GLY A 253 -24.96 18.03 -2.70
C GLY A 253 -26.37 18.02 -2.13
N VAL A 254 -26.66 19.04 -1.31
CA VAL A 254 -27.97 19.28 -0.72
C VAL A 254 -28.59 20.49 -1.41
N LYS A 255 -29.62 20.26 -2.22
CA LYS A 255 -30.42 21.34 -2.84
C LYS A 255 -31.41 21.95 -1.84
N GLY A 256 -31.51 23.28 -1.80
CA GLY A 256 -32.34 24.01 -0.83
C GLY A 256 -32.30 25.53 -0.94
N GLU A 257 -32.55 26.20 0.18
CA GLU A 257 -32.46 27.68 0.30
C GLU A 257 -30.99 28.14 0.40
N ASP A 258 -30.16 27.34 1.09
CA ASP A 258 -28.70 27.37 1.01
C ASP A 258 -28.25 26.07 0.32
N ASP A 259 -27.95 26.12 -0.99
CA ASP A 259 -27.37 24.97 -1.70
C ASP A 259 -25.99 24.62 -1.13
N ILE A 260 -25.79 23.36 -0.76
CA ILE A 260 -24.51 22.85 -0.24
C ILE A 260 -23.89 21.93 -1.28
N ILE A 261 -22.67 22.28 -1.70
CA ILE A 261 -21.97 21.57 -2.78
C ILE A 261 -21.56 20.17 -2.33
N GLY A 262 -21.80 19.18 -3.20
CA GLY A 262 -21.46 17.77 -3.01
C GLY A 262 -19.97 17.45 -3.18
N LEU A 263 -19.68 16.15 -3.31
CA LEU A 263 -18.37 15.64 -3.72
C LEU A 263 -18.15 15.71 -5.23
N PHE A 264 -19.21 15.54 -6.03
CA PHE A 264 -19.21 15.47 -7.49
C PHE A 264 -20.25 16.46 -8.04
N GLU A 265 -19.84 17.66 -8.45
CA GLU A 265 -20.79 18.71 -8.88
C GLU A 265 -20.22 19.78 -9.85
N GLU A 266 -18.97 19.67 -10.34
CA GLU A 266 -18.35 20.75 -11.13
C GLU A 266 -18.15 20.44 -12.62
N ASP A 267 -17.93 19.18 -13.01
CA ASP A 267 -17.65 18.79 -14.41
C ASP A 267 -18.66 17.79 -15.02
N GLN A 268 -18.63 17.63 -16.35
CA GLN A 268 -19.50 16.67 -17.07
C GLN A 268 -19.30 15.22 -16.60
N ASP A 269 -18.12 14.86 -16.11
CA ASP A 269 -17.84 13.54 -15.54
C ASP A 269 -18.47 13.33 -14.15
N ASP A 270 -18.64 14.41 -13.37
CA ASP A 270 -19.37 14.39 -12.10
C ASP A 270 -20.88 14.19 -12.35
N GLN A 271 -21.41 14.78 -13.42
CA GLN A 271 -22.83 14.63 -13.77
C GLN A 271 -23.20 13.16 -14.05
N ASP A 272 -22.34 12.39 -14.73
CA ASP A 272 -22.55 10.94 -14.92
C ASP A 272 -22.64 10.20 -13.57
N ILE A 273 -21.80 10.59 -12.59
CA ILE A 273 -21.79 10.01 -11.24
C ILE A 273 -23.08 10.35 -10.49
N CYS A 274 -23.58 11.57 -10.65
CA CYS A 274 -24.82 12.00 -10.01
C CYS A 274 -26.08 11.46 -10.69
N ASP A 275 -26.11 11.29 -12.01
CA ASP A 275 -27.21 10.61 -12.72
C ASP A 275 -27.34 9.14 -12.29
N MET A 276 -26.21 8.47 -12.04
CA MET A 276 -26.15 7.14 -11.42
C MET A 276 -26.70 7.17 -9.99
N ALA A 277 -26.25 8.12 -9.16
CA ALA A 277 -26.70 8.24 -7.77
C ALA A 277 -28.21 8.55 -7.68
N ASP A 278 -28.73 9.45 -8.51
CA ASP A 278 -30.16 9.77 -8.65
C ASP A 278 -30.98 8.54 -9.03
N THR A 279 -30.43 7.70 -9.92
CA THR A 279 -31.06 6.44 -10.33
C THR A 279 -31.11 5.44 -9.18
N ALA A 280 -30.01 5.29 -8.43
CA ALA A 280 -29.97 4.46 -7.23
C ALA A 280 -30.91 4.95 -6.12
N LEU A 281 -30.95 6.27 -5.88
CA LEU A 281 -31.88 6.88 -4.92
C LEU A 281 -33.33 6.59 -5.31
N ARG A 282 -33.72 6.88 -6.55
CA ARG A 282 -35.08 6.58 -7.05
C ARG A 282 -35.45 5.10 -6.89
N ASN A 283 -34.52 4.19 -7.18
CA ASN A 283 -34.71 2.76 -6.96
C ASN A 283 -34.91 2.42 -5.47
N ALA A 284 -34.10 2.98 -4.57
CA ALA A 284 -34.24 2.78 -3.13
C ALA A 284 -35.58 3.30 -2.59
N LEU A 285 -35.97 4.54 -2.92
CA LEU A 285 -37.25 5.13 -2.48
C LEU A 285 -38.47 4.41 -3.07
N SER A 286 -38.33 3.74 -4.22
CA SER A 286 -39.41 2.94 -4.82
C SER A 286 -39.76 1.71 -3.98
N ARG A 287 -38.75 1.04 -3.39
CA ARG A 287 -38.88 -0.24 -2.65
C ARG A 287 -39.53 -0.13 -1.28
N GLU A 288 -39.43 1.02 -0.60
CA GLU A 288 -40.07 1.23 0.70
C GLU A 288 -41.59 1.29 0.54
N GLU A 289 -42.33 0.42 1.23
CA GLU A 289 -43.80 0.37 1.17
C GLU A 289 -44.43 1.50 2.01
N ASP A 290 -43.82 1.85 3.14
CA ASP A 290 -44.28 2.89 4.06
C ASP A 290 -43.79 4.27 3.60
N LYS A 291 -44.55 4.90 2.70
CA LYS A 291 -44.17 6.19 2.11
C LYS A 291 -44.09 7.34 3.12
N ASP A 292 -44.80 7.27 4.26
CA ASP A 292 -44.69 8.26 5.34
C ASP A 292 -43.37 8.13 6.10
N LYS A 293 -42.93 6.90 6.41
CA LYS A 293 -41.57 6.65 6.93
C LYS A 293 -40.50 7.03 5.92
N CYS A 294 -40.71 6.73 4.63
CA CYS A 294 -39.75 7.06 3.59
C CYS A 294 -39.52 8.56 3.49
N LYS A 295 -40.60 9.37 3.49
CA LYS A 295 -40.52 10.84 3.48
C LYS A 295 -39.76 11.40 4.69
N LYS A 296 -40.05 10.91 5.89
CA LYS A 296 -39.29 11.31 7.10
C LYS A 296 -37.83 10.88 7.01
N GLY A 297 -37.57 9.72 6.42
CA GLY A 297 -36.21 9.23 6.17
C GLY A 297 -35.44 10.11 5.19
N THR A 298 -36.06 10.56 4.09
CA THR A 298 -35.39 11.50 3.17
C THR A 298 -35.18 12.88 3.79
N GLU A 299 -36.10 13.36 4.63
CA GLU A 299 -35.90 14.59 5.42
C GLU A 299 -34.71 14.45 6.38
N ALA A 300 -34.65 13.37 7.17
CA ALA A 300 -33.55 13.11 8.10
C ALA A 300 -32.20 12.85 7.39
N GLY A 301 -32.21 12.12 6.27
CA GLY A 301 -31.01 11.82 5.49
C GLY A 301 -30.39 13.06 4.85
N ARG A 302 -31.22 13.99 4.38
CA ARG A 302 -30.79 15.31 3.88
C ARG A 302 -30.11 16.14 4.97
N ASP A 303 -30.68 16.18 6.18
CA ASP A 303 -30.07 16.87 7.32
C ASP A 303 -28.72 16.23 7.72
N ILE A 304 -28.61 14.90 7.70
CA ILE A 304 -27.37 14.16 7.96
C ILE A 304 -26.29 14.53 6.94
N ALA A 305 -26.62 14.48 5.64
CA ALA A 305 -25.70 14.85 4.57
C ALA A 305 -25.23 16.30 4.69
N LYS A 306 -26.15 17.23 4.98
CA LYS A 306 -25.83 18.65 5.25
C LYS A 306 -24.76 18.79 6.33
N TYR A 307 -24.90 18.12 7.48
CA TYR A 307 -23.90 18.24 8.54
C TYR A 307 -22.57 17.56 8.20
N VAL A 308 -22.57 16.44 7.49
CA VAL A 308 -21.34 15.77 7.01
C VAL A 308 -20.58 16.68 6.05
N LEU A 309 -21.26 17.29 5.07
CA LEU A 309 -20.65 18.25 4.14
C LEU A 309 -20.12 19.50 4.88
N MET A 310 -20.93 20.11 5.75
CA MET A 310 -20.54 21.32 6.50
C MET A 310 -19.30 21.09 7.40
N GLU A 311 -19.19 19.94 8.07
CA GLU A 311 -18.03 19.60 8.91
C GLU A 311 -16.74 19.37 8.14
N ARG A 312 -16.85 19.10 6.82
CA ARG A 312 -15.72 18.85 5.91
C ARG A 312 -15.44 19.99 4.92
N ALA A 313 -16.35 20.94 4.74
CA ALA A 313 -16.22 22.06 3.81
C ALA A 313 -14.99 22.96 4.07
N ASN A 314 -14.49 23.00 5.30
CA ASN A 314 -13.29 23.74 5.71
C ASN A 314 -12.33 22.86 6.53
N ASP A 315 -12.20 21.59 6.17
CA ASP A 315 -11.33 20.63 6.88
C ASP A 315 -9.83 20.77 6.56
N GLY A 316 -9.44 21.78 5.77
CA GLY A 316 -8.06 21.96 5.28
C GLY A 316 -7.80 21.30 3.92
N TYR A 317 -8.80 20.65 3.31
CA TYR A 317 -8.75 20.18 1.93
C TYR A 317 -9.49 21.16 1.01
N GLY A 318 -8.80 21.72 0.01
CA GLY A 318 -9.43 22.45 -1.11
C GLY A 318 -9.79 23.93 -0.91
N THR A 319 -9.24 24.63 0.10
CA THR A 319 -9.59 26.06 0.36
C THR A 319 -9.17 27.00 -0.79
N GLU A 320 -10.10 27.86 -1.19
CA GLU A 320 -10.01 28.98 -2.16
C GLU A 320 -9.59 28.69 -3.62
N ASN A 321 -8.96 27.56 -3.94
CA ASN A 321 -8.56 27.23 -5.32
C ASN A 321 -8.88 25.79 -5.79
N ARG A 322 -9.58 24.98 -4.97
CA ARG A 322 -10.05 23.60 -5.27
C ARG A 322 -9.04 22.62 -5.85
N THR A 323 -7.77 22.98 -5.79
CA THR A 323 -6.62 22.20 -6.24
C THR A 323 -5.71 22.02 -5.03
N LEU A 324 -4.96 20.93 -4.99
CA LEU A 324 -3.90 20.70 -4.01
C LEU A 324 -2.67 21.57 -4.36
N LYS A 325 -2.87 22.88 -4.51
CA LYS A 325 -1.88 23.82 -5.04
C LYS A 325 -0.55 23.70 -4.30
N ASP A 326 0.51 23.51 -5.08
CA ASP A 326 1.90 23.26 -4.66
C ASP A 326 2.56 24.38 -3.85
N GLU A 327 1.82 25.42 -3.44
CA GLU A 327 2.30 26.49 -2.55
C GLU A 327 2.85 25.95 -1.21
N MET A 328 2.59 24.68 -0.86
CA MET A 328 3.13 24.02 0.32
C MET A 328 4.38 23.15 0.10
N TYR A 329 4.68 22.70 -1.13
CA TYR A 329 5.87 21.89 -1.42
C TYR A 329 6.32 22.08 -2.86
N VAL A 330 7.51 22.67 -3.03
CA VAL A 330 8.22 22.73 -4.31
C VAL A 330 9.41 21.77 -4.22
N PRO A 331 9.50 20.74 -5.09
CA PRO A 331 10.68 19.89 -5.15
C PRO A 331 11.96 20.73 -5.32
N PRO A 332 13.05 20.44 -4.59
CA PRO A 332 14.25 21.25 -4.63
C PRO A 332 14.93 21.16 -6.01
N SER A 333 15.35 22.29 -6.58
CA SER A 333 15.93 22.30 -7.93
C SER A 333 17.39 21.81 -7.94
N GLY A 334 17.78 21.12 -9.02
CA GLY A 334 19.13 20.58 -9.19
C GLY A 334 19.34 19.22 -8.50
N ASN A 335 20.61 18.84 -8.32
CA ASN A 335 20.96 17.55 -7.72
C ASN A 335 20.78 17.60 -6.20
N ASN A 336 19.75 16.92 -5.69
CA ASN A 336 19.43 16.84 -4.26
C ASN A 336 19.27 15.36 -3.85
N PRO A 337 20.37 14.62 -3.62
CA PRO A 337 20.31 13.20 -3.25
C PRO A 337 19.45 12.97 -2.00
N GLY A 338 18.61 11.94 -2.03
CA GLY A 338 17.66 11.63 -0.96
C GLY A 338 16.30 12.34 -1.07
N CYS A 339 16.24 13.54 -1.65
CA CYS A 339 15.01 14.34 -1.75
C CYS A 339 14.07 13.87 -2.87
N HIS A 340 12.77 13.79 -2.59
CA HIS A 340 11.74 13.51 -3.59
C HIS A 340 11.69 14.56 -4.72
N MET A 341 11.89 14.08 -5.94
CA MET A 341 11.71 14.79 -7.20
C MET A 341 10.59 14.12 -8.02
N PRO A 342 10.00 14.83 -9.01
CA PRO A 342 9.13 14.22 -10.00
C PRO A 342 9.82 13.04 -10.72
N ASP A 343 9.01 12.10 -11.21
CA ASP A 343 9.44 10.99 -12.05
C ASP A 343 10.23 11.52 -13.27
N ALA A 344 11.45 11.00 -13.47
CA ALA A 344 12.31 11.42 -14.58
C ALA A 344 11.74 11.05 -15.97
N GLU A 345 10.85 10.05 -16.02
CA GLU A 345 10.15 9.64 -17.24
C GLU A 345 8.78 10.34 -17.40
N ASN A 346 8.23 10.91 -16.32
CA ASN A 346 6.96 11.64 -16.31
C ASN A 346 7.12 13.02 -15.60
N PRO A 347 8.01 13.92 -16.07
CA PRO A 347 8.38 15.13 -15.31
C PRO A 347 7.23 16.11 -15.06
N GLU A 348 6.21 16.10 -15.93
CA GLU A 348 5.02 16.96 -15.84
C GLU A 348 3.92 16.42 -14.90
N GLN A 349 4.18 15.32 -14.17
CA GLN A 349 3.16 14.69 -13.31
C GLN A 349 2.78 15.50 -12.06
N GLY A 350 3.59 16.50 -11.69
CA GLY A 350 3.36 17.34 -10.52
C GLY A 350 3.62 16.66 -9.17
N VAL A 351 3.01 17.20 -8.10
CA VAL A 351 3.06 16.63 -6.75
C VAL A 351 1.66 16.50 -6.17
N LEU A 352 1.30 15.30 -5.70
CA LEU A 352 -0.03 14.97 -5.21
C LEU A 352 -0.10 14.97 -3.69
N GLY A 353 -0.90 15.91 -3.16
CA GLY A 353 -1.35 15.86 -1.77
C GLY A 353 -0.42 16.50 -0.75
N ALA A 354 0.51 17.38 -1.13
CA ALA A 354 1.46 18.02 -0.21
C ALA A 354 0.81 18.63 1.06
N GLY A 355 -0.39 19.21 0.92
CA GLY A 355 -1.17 19.75 2.04
C GLY A 355 -1.98 18.71 2.84
N PHE A 356 -2.16 17.48 2.35
CA PHE A 356 -3.15 16.52 2.87
C PHE A 356 -2.90 16.09 4.33
N GLY A 357 -1.63 16.04 4.75
CA GLY A 357 -1.27 15.79 6.15
C GLY A 357 -1.72 16.86 7.15
N LYS A 358 -2.31 17.97 6.68
CA LYS A 358 -2.89 19.06 7.50
C LYS A 358 -4.42 18.98 7.60
N VAL A 359 -5.06 18.08 6.84
CA VAL A 359 -6.51 17.89 6.87
C VAL A 359 -6.97 17.44 8.27
N LYS A 360 -8.11 17.96 8.73
CA LYS A 360 -8.78 17.60 9.98
C LYS A 360 -9.09 16.11 9.98
N ALA A 361 -8.61 15.39 11.00
CA ALA A 361 -8.85 13.96 11.18
C ALA A 361 -10.36 13.64 11.27
N PHE A 362 -10.73 12.39 10.96
CA PHE A 362 -12.09 11.90 11.12
C PHE A 362 -12.25 11.34 12.54
N PHE A 363 -13.03 12.05 13.38
CA PHE A 363 -13.40 11.67 14.75
C PHE A 363 -12.25 11.51 15.76
N LEU A 364 -11.02 11.83 15.35
CA LEU A 364 -9.84 11.96 16.20
C LEU A 364 -9.44 13.45 16.31
N THR A 365 -8.78 13.81 17.40
CA THR A 365 -7.96 15.02 17.47
C THR A 365 -6.69 14.85 16.63
N ARG A 366 -5.98 15.95 16.33
CA ARG A 366 -4.68 15.86 15.65
C ARG A 366 -3.65 15.13 16.52
N GLU A 367 -3.68 15.32 17.83
CA GLU A 367 -2.79 14.64 18.78
C GLU A 367 -3.01 13.12 18.77
N GLU A 368 -4.28 12.67 18.88
CA GLU A 368 -4.65 11.25 18.77
C GLU A 368 -4.25 10.60 17.43
N LEU A 369 -4.17 11.36 16.33
CA LEU A 369 -3.77 10.81 15.03
C LEU A 369 -2.25 10.81 14.82
N MET A 370 -1.55 11.88 15.21
CA MET A 370 -0.13 12.04 14.88
C MET A 370 0.79 11.10 15.68
N GLN A 371 0.36 10.59 16.83
CA GLN A 371 1.05 9.50 17.54
C GLN A 371 1.22 8.22 16.70
N PHE A 372 0.39 8.03 15.67
CA PHE A 372 0.45 6.88 14.76
C PHE A 372 1.20 7.17 13.44
N SER A 373 1.85 8.34 13.30
CA SER A 373 2.57 8.69 12.07
C SER A 373 3.86 7.89 11.85
N GLY A 374 4.32 7.12 12.84
CA GLY A 374 5.48 6.24 12.75
C GLY A 374 6.82 6.93 12.99
N GLU A 375 7.89 6.11 12.99
CA GLU A 375 9.28 6.59 13.04
C GLU A 375 9.68 7.20 11.68
N ASP A 376 10.86 7.82 11.59
CA ASP A 376 11.39 8.28 10.29
C ASP A 376 11.99 7.09 9.52
N ALA A 377 12.12 7.22 8.20
CA ALA A 377 12.71 6.18 7.36
C ALA A 377 14.18 5.90 7.74
N PRO A 378 14.69 4.68 7.49
CA PRO A 378 16.12 4.39 7.55
C PRO A 378 16.94 5.41 6.74
N GLY A 379 18.05 5.88 7.31
CA GLY A 379 18.85 6.96 6.73
C GLY A 379 18.19 8.36 6.70
N VAL A 380 17.00 8.57 7.28
CA VAL A 380 16.34 9.90 7.35
C VAL A 380 16.35 10.44 8.77
N THR A 381 16.54 11.75 8.92
CA THR A 381 16.36 12.45 10.20
C THR A 381 15.64 13.78 9.98
N VAL A 382 14.47 13.95 10.59
CA VAL A 382 13.72 15.21 10.54
C VAL A 382 13.93 16.02 11.82
N ASN A 383 14.32 17.29 11.68
CA ASN A 383 14.37 18.24 12.78
C ASN A 383 12.99 18.87 13.00
N GLU A 384 12.22 18.35 13.96
CA GLU A 384 10.85 18.78 14.28
C GLU A 384 10.68 20.30 14.49
N ARG A 385 11.73 21.02 14.91
CA ARG A 385 11.67 22.47 15.16
C ARG A 385 11.84 23.33 13.92
N THR A 386 12.55 22.84 12.91
CA THR A 386 12.93 23.60 11.71
C THR A 386 12.32 23.06 10.44
N GLY A 387 11.85 21.81 10.43
CA GLY A 387 11.48 21.07 9.22
C GLY A 387 12.67 20.67 8.35
N GLU A 388 13.90 20.85 8.84
CA GLU A 388 15.13 20.43 8.14
C GLU A 388 15.20 18.90 8.09
N VAL A 389 15.32 18.34 6.88
CA VAL A 389 15.47 16.89 6.65
C VAL A 389 16.92 16.60 6.27
N LYS A 390 17.49 15.52 6.83
CA LYS A 390 18.81 15.01 6.49
C LYS A 390 18.72 13.57 6.01
N PHE A 391 19.55 13.26 5.02
CA PHE A 391 19.65 11.95 4.40
C PHE A 391 21.08 11.42 4.59
N ASP A 392 21.24 10.31 5.33
CA ASP A 392 22.44 9.49 5.33
C ASP A 392 22.25 8.33 4.36
N LEU A 393 22.67 8.55 3.12
CA LEU A 393 22.57 7.55 2.06
C LEU A 393 23.60 6.40 2.21
N ASN A 394 24.43 6.42 3.26
CA ASN A 394 25.30 5.29 3.64
C ASN A 394 24.70 4.43 4.75
N ASP A 395 23.48 4.75 5.24
CA ASP A 395 22.77 3.92 6.20
C ASP A 395 22.60 2.49 5.65
N THR A 396 22.94 1.50 6.48
CA THR A 396 23.04 0.11 6.05
C THR A 396 21.68 -0.52 5.72
N GLU A 397 20.60 -0.07 6.36
CA GLU A 397 19.25 -0.56 6.09
C GLU A 397 18.69 0.11 4.83
N TYR A 398 18.93 1.41 4.66
CA TYR A 398 18.64 2.12 3.42
C TYR A 398 19.33 1.47 2.21
N LEU A 399 20.64 1.21 2.30
CA LEU A 399 21.43 0.59 1.22
C LEU A 399 20.99 -0.85 0.93
N ALA A 400 20.66 -1.64 1.95
CA ALA A 400 20.16 -3.00 1.74
C ALA A 400 18.81 -2.99 0.99
N ALA A 401 17.88 -2.12 1.39
CA ALA A 401 16.58 -1.99 0.72
C ALA A 401 16.70 -1.39 -0.70
N LEU A 402 17.66 -0.51 -0.95
CA LEU A 402 18.00 -0.01 -2.30
C LEU A 402 18.47 -1.14 -3.22
N MET A 403 19.25 -2.09 -2.71
CA MET A 403 19.70 -3.25 -3.49
C MET A 403 18.57 -4.26 -3.72
N GLU A 404 17.73 -4.49 -2.72
CA GLU A 404 16.56 -5.36 -2.83
C GLU A 404 15.58 -4.85 -3.92
N VAL A 405 15.21 -3.57 -3.89
CA VAL A 405 14.29 -3.00 -4.90
C VAL A 405 14.93 -2.91 -6.30
N ARG A 406 16.26 -2.80 -6.39
CA ARG A 406 16.98 -2.88 -7.67
C ARG A 406 16.87 -4.27 -8.31
N GLU A 407 16.96 -5.34 -7.52
CA GLU A 407 16.87 -6.72 -8.00
C GLU A 407 15.40 -7.16 -8.26
N LEU A 408 14.50 -6.79 -7.36
CA LEU A 408 13.10 -7.25 -7.38
C LEU A 408 12.16 -6.35 -8.20
N GLY A 409 12.44 -5.05 -8.27
CA GLY A 409 11.60 -4.04 -8.94
C GLY A 409 11.89 -3.81 -10.42
N VAL A 410 12.84 -4.54 -10.99
CA VAL A 410 13.27 -4.40 -12.40
C VAL A 410 12.20 -4.90 -13.38
N PHE A 411 12.03 -4.20 -14.50
CA PHE A 411 11.13 -4.61 -15.58
C PHE A 411 11.68 -5.82 -16.35
N ARG A 412 11.02 -6.97 -16.19
CA ARG A 412 11.45 -8.27 -16.78
C ARG A 412 10.77 -8.62 -18.11
N GLY A 413 10.05 -7.69 -18.74
CA GLY A 413 9.30 -7.93 -19.99
C GLY A 413 10.13 -7.88 -21.29
N GLY A 414 11.40 -7.47 -21.21
CA GLY A 414 12.27 -7.26 -22.38
C GLY A 414 11.95 -6.00 -23.18
N THR A 415 12.92 -5.49 -23.94
CA THR A 415 12.79 -4.22 -24.70
C THR A 415 11.87 -4.30 -25.92
N SER A 416 11.50 -5.52 -26.36
CA SER A 416 10.61 -5.78 -27.50
C SER A 416 9.14 -6.04 -27.11
N GLY A 417 8.85 -6.23 -25.82
CA GLY A 417 7.52 -6.64 -25.35
C GLY A 417 7.10 -8.08 -25.74
N GLU A 418 8.01 -8.90 -26.27
CA GLU A 418 7.72 -10.28 -26.72
C GLU A 418 7.29 -11.22 -25.58
N TYR A 419 7.68 -10.93 -24.34
CA TYR A 419 7.29 -11.71 -23.16
C TYR A 419 6.15 -11.03 -22.40
N ALA A 420 5.02 -11.71 -22.29
CA ALA A 420 3.97 -11.40 -21.32
C ALA A 420 4.35 -12.08 -19.99
N PRO A 421 4.80 -11.37 -18.94
CA PRO A 421 5.34 -11.99 -17.74
C PRO A 421 4.20 -12.39 -16.78
N THR A 422 3.28 -13.22 -17.25
CA THR A 422 2.27 -13.87 -16.40
C THR A 422 2.81 -15.12 -15.71
N ASP A 423 4.02 -15.51 -16.10
CA ASP A 423 4.74 -16.70 -15.68
C ASP A 423 5.88 -16.32 -14.70
N ASP A 424 6.02 -15.01 -14.40
CA ASP A 424 6.79 -14.47 -13.26
C ASP A 424 5.79 -13.97 -12.21
N GLU A 425 5.90 -14.47 -10.99
CA GLU A 425 5.00 -14.12 -9.90
C GLU A 425 5.19 -12.66 -9.43
N THR A 426 6.40 -12.08 -9.52
CA THR A 426 6.62 -10.69 -9.09
C THR A 426 5.78 -9.71 -9.91
N VAL A 427 5.74 -9.93 -11.23
CA VAL A 427 4.97 -9.11 -12.18
C VAL A 427 3.47 -9.26 -11.94
N VAL A 428 3.00 -10.48 -11.68
CA VAL A 428 1.60 -10.71 -11.34
C VAL A 428 1.23 -10.03 -10.03
N ILE A 429 2.03 -10.16 -8.96
CA ILE A 429 1.75 -9.53 -7.67
C ILE A 429 1.80 -8.00 -7.78
N GLY A 430 2.83 -7.44 -8.41
CA GLY A 430 2.97 -5.99 -8.61
C GLY A 430 1.78 -5.36 -9.33
N GLN A 431 1.34 -6.00 -10.43
CA GLN A 431 0.14 -5.58 -11.17
C GLN A 431 -1.13 -5.77 -10.34
N TYR A 432 -1.32 -6.93 -9.70
CA TYR A 432 -2.56 -7.30 -8.98
C TYR A 432 -2.98 -6.26 -7.95
N TRP A 433 -2.02 -5.70 -7.21
CA TRP A 433 -2.24 -4.74 -6.13
C TRP A 433 -2.09 -3.28 -6.54
N SER A 434 -1.99 -2.98 -7.84
CA SER A 434 -1.72 -1.60 -8.28
C SER A 434 -2.90 -0.65 -8.04
N ALA A 435 -3.97 -0.74 -8.85
CA ALA A 435 -5.13 0.16 -8.79
C ALA A 435 -4.71 1.64 -8.64
N ASP A 436 -3.69 2.04 -9.41
CA ASP A 436 -2.98 3.31 -9.22
C ASP A 436 -3.69 4.50 -9.91
N GLY A 437 -5.03 4.53 -9.86
CA GLY A 437 -5.86 5.55 -10.50
C GLY A 437 -6.12 5.32 -12.00
N SER A 438 -6.01 4.08 -12.46
CA SER A 438 -6.16 3.72 -13.88
C SER A 438 -7.63 3.67 -14.36
N PRO A 439 -7.91 3.98 -15.65
CA PRO A 439 -9.23 3.89 -16.25
C PRO A 439 -9.92 2.55 -16.04
N HIS A 440 -11.19 2.61 -15.64
CA HIS A 440 -12.03 1.44 -15.32
C HIS A 440 -11.54 0.58 -14.13
N ILE A 441 -10.57 1.07 -13.35
CA ILE A 441 -10.03 0.39 -12.15
C ILE A 441 -10.20 1.27 -10.90
N GLY A 442 -9.96 2.58 -11.02
CA GLY A 442 -10.00 3.49 -9.87
C GLY A 442 -8.76 3.38 -8.97
N THR A 443 -8.95 3.63 -7.68
CA THR A 443 -7.87 3.75 -6.67
C THR A 443 -7.75 2.52 -5.77
N PRO A 444 -6.71 2.40 -4.91
CA PRO A 444 -6.61 1.31 -3.95
C PRO A 444 -7.76 1.29 -2.94
N ILE A 445 -8.41 2.44 -2.72
CA ILE A 445 -9.59 2.58 -1.85
C ILE A 445 -10.79 1.82 -2.44
N ALA A 446 -11.01 1.93 -3.75
CA ALA A 446 -12.05 1.17 -4.45
C ALA A 446 -11.75 -0.34 -4.45
N LEU A 447 -10.50 -0.72 -4.77
CA LEU A 447 -10.02 -2.11 -4.74
C LEU A 447 -10.25 -2.76 -3.36
N LEU A 448 -9.81 -2.10 -2.29
CA LEU A 448 -9.89 -2.64 -0.92
C LEU A 448 -11.32 -2.67 -0.38
N ASN A 449 -12.18 -1.74 -0.80
CA ASN A 449 -13.62 -1.85 -0.53
C ASN A 449 -14.22 -3.04 -1.28
N ASP A 450 -13.90 -3.28 -2.55
CA ASP A 450 -14.42 -4.44 -3.30
C ASP A 450 -13.95 -5.79 -2.73
N MET A 451 -12.68 -5.89 -2.32
CA MET A 451 -12.17 -7.04 -1.57
C MET A 451 -12.92 -7.23 -0.24
N THR A 452 -13.25 -6.14 0.46
CA THR A 452 -14.06 -6.19 1.69
C THR A 452 -15.46 -6.73 1.39
N ARG A 453 -16.12 -6.29 0.30
CA ARG A 453 -17.42 -6.83 -0.14
C ARG A 453 -17.37 -8.31 -0.41
N LYS A 454 -16.33 -8.77 -1.11
CA LYS A 454 -16.13 -10.18 -1.45
C LYS A 454 -16.02 -11.04 -0.18
N ILE A 455 -15.24 -10.61 0.81
CA ILE A 455 -15.14 -11.26 2.12
C ILE A 455 -16.50 -11.25 2.85
N VAL A 456 -17.15 -10.09 2.91
CA VAL A 456 -18.49 -9.87 3.51
C VAL A 456 -19.55 -10.82 2.95
N MET A 457 -19.56 -11.04 1.63
CA MET A 457 -20.48 -11.96 0.97
C MET A 457 -20.15 -13.44 1.22
N GLU A 458 -18.88 -13.81 1.37
CA GLU A 458 -18.47 -15.20 1.67
C GLU A 458 -18.72 -15.59 3.14
N VAL A 459 -18.74 -14.63 4.07
CA VAL A 459 -18.99 -14.84 5.51
C VAL A 459 -20.49 -14.71 5.90
N ASP A 460 -21.36 -14.34 4.96
CA ASP A 460 -22.84 -14.27 5.10
C ASP A 460 -23.34 -13.37 6.27
N ILE A 461 -22.81 -12.15 6.36
CA ILE A 461 -23.21 -11.20 7.41
C ILE A 461 -24.60 -10.57 7.21
N ASP A 462 -25.14 -10.00 8.29
CA ASP A 462 -26.35 -9.17 8.26
C ASP A 462 -26.07 -7.70 7.89
N GLU A 463 -27.14 -6.94 7.62
CA GLU A 463 -27.09 -5.51 7.30
C GLU A 463 -26.50 -4.67 8.45
N LYS A 464 -26.67 -5.09 9.72
CA LYS A 464 -26.10 -4.37 10.86
C LYS A 464 -24.57 -4.41 10.81
N GLN A 465 -24.00 -5.56 10.46
CA GLN A 465 -22.56 -5.73 10.34
C GLN A 465 -21.98 -4.99 9.12
N SER A 466 -22.68 -4.95 7.97
CA SER A 466 -22.20 -4.21 6.79
C SER A 466 -22.28 -2.70 6.99
N CYS A 467 -23.40 -2.19 7.54
CA CYS A 467 -23.60 -0.79 7.92
C CYS A 467 -22.70 -0.30 9.08
N TYR A 468 -21.91 -1.20 9.69
CA TYR A 468 -20.88 -0.86 10.67
C TYR A 468 -19.47 -1.00 10.07
N LEU A 469 -19.19 -2.08 9.33
CA LEU A 469 -17.87 -2.37 8.78
C LEU A 469 -17.41 -1.34 7.73
N PHE A 470 -18.24 -1.00 6.74
CA PHE A 470 -17.84 -0.07 5.67
C PHE A 470 -17.60 1.37 6.17
N PRO A 471 -18.41 1.93 7.10
CA PRO A 471 -18.11 3.20 7.74
C PRO A 471 -16.84 3.21 8.59
N LEU A 472 -16.67 2.19 9.44
CA LEU A 472 -15.45 2.04 10.24
C LEU A 472 -14.21 1.98 9.33
N LEU A 473 -14.25 1.13 8.31
CA LEU A 473 -13.18 0.95 7.33
C LEU A 473 -12.80 2.27 6.64
N SER A 474 -13.78 3.00 6.13
CA SER A 474 -13.49 4.24 5.40
C SER A 474 -13.01 5.37 6.30
N VAL A 475 -13.48 5.44 7.55
CA VAL A 475 -12.94 6.40 8.54
C VAL A 475 -11.51 6.06 8.95
N VAL A 476 -11.20 4.77 9.09
CA VAL A 476 -9.82 4.29 9.26
C VAL A 476 -8.96 4.69 8.05
N MET A 477 -9.39 4.39 6.81
CA MET A 477 -8.68 4.78 5.59
C MET A 477 -8.47 6.31 5.49
N GLY A 478 -9.49 7.10 5.80
CA GLY A 478 -9.40 8.57 5.78
C GLY A 478 -8.35 9.11 6.76
N ASN A 479 -8.27 8.53 7.97
CA ASN A 479 -7.25 8.88 8.95
C ASN A 479 -5.84 8.38 8.55
N VAL A 480 -5.74 7.16 7.99
CA VAL A 480 -4.48 6.62 7.44
C VAL A 480 -3.93 7.50 6.32
N ALA A 481 -4.79 7.97 5.41
CA ALA A 481 -4.40 8.90 4.34
C ALA A 481 -3.74 10.17 4.90
N ILE A 482 -4.33 10.77 5.95
CA ILE A 482 -3.80 11.98 6.60
C ILE A 482 -2.46 11.69 7.29
N ALA A 483 -2.35 10.61 8.07
CA ALA A 483 -1.12 10.26 8.79
C ALA A 483 0.04 9.91 7.83
N VAL A 484 -0.22 9.09 6.81
CA VAL A 484 0.77 8.71 5.80
C VAL A 484 1.24 9.93 5.01
N TRP A 485 0.33 10.78 4.52
CA TRP A 485 0.77 11.97 3.77
C TRP A 485 1.48 13.00 4.65
N HIS A 486 1.16 13.08 5.95
CA HIS A 486 1.97 13.86 6.87
C HIS A 486 3.41 13.35 6.94
N LYS A 487 3.62 12.04 7.16
CA LYS A 487 4.97 11.47 7.23
C LYS A 487 5.71 11.56 5.89
N LYS A 488 5.04 11.32 4.76
CA LYS A 488 5.61 11.47 3.40
C LYS A 488 6.25 12.83 3.17
N PHE A 489 5.52 13.90 3.43
CA PHE A 489 6.03 15.26 3.19
C PHE A 489 6.95 15.78 4.31
N ASN A 490 6.96 15.15 5.50
CA ASN A 490 7.98 15.41 6.53
C ASN A 490 9.32 14.72 6.21
N ASN A 491 9.31 13.45 5.78
CA ASN A 491 10.53 12.69 5.48
C ASN A 491 11.08 12.96 4.08
N ASN A 492 10.19 13.32 3.15
CA ASN A 492 10.51 13.75 1.79
C ASN A 492 11.45 12.82 1.00
N LEU A 493 11.45 11.52 1.30
CA LEU A 493 12.36 10.55 0.72
C LEU A 493 12.03 10.30 -0.76
N TRP A 494 13.07 10.23 -1.58
CA TRP A 494 12.98 9.92 -3.01
C TRP A 494 12.51 8.50 -3.32
N ARG A 495 12.03 8.30 -4.55
CA ARG A 495 11.63 7.00 -5.09
C ARG A 495 12.85 6.16 -5.50
N PRO A 496 12.74 4.81 -5.54
CA PRO A 496 13.82 3.94 -5.99
C PRO A 496 14.37 4.27 -7.37
N LEU A 497 13.55 4.74 -8.33
CA LEU A 497 14.01 5.17 -9.66
C LEU A 497 15.16 6.17 -9.59
N LEU A 498 14.95 7.24 -8.83
CA LEU A 498 15.88 8.36 -8.69
C LEU A 498 17.14 7.90 -7.95
N ALA A 499 16.97 7.11 -6.90
CA ALA A 499 18.07 6.55 -6.12
C ALA A 499 18.96 5.61 -6.95
N ILE A 500 18.36 4.69 -7.71
CA ILE A 500 19.07 3.72 -8.54
C ILE A 500 19.72 4.43 -9.73
N SER A 501 19.01 5.31 -10.43
CA SER A 501 19.60 6.09 -11.53
C SER A 501 20.78 6.97 -11.07
N SER A 502 20.68 7.56 -9.87
CA SER A 502 21.76 8.36 -9.28
C SER A 502 22.95 7.52 -8.81
N SER A 503 22.72 6.28 -8.35
CA SER A 503 23.77 5.42 -7.79
C SER A 503 24.40 4.50 -8.84
N PHE A 504 23.69 4.22 -9.94
CA PHE A 504 24.09 3.30 -11.01
C PHE A 504 23.81 3.90 -12.40
N PRO A 505 24.41 5.06 -12.74
CA PRO A 505 24.10 5.79 -13.99
C PRO A 505 24.45 5.02 -15.28
N GLU A 506 25.39 4.07 -15.20
CA GLU A 506 25.76 3.18 -16.32
C GLU A 506 24.82 1.95 -16.46
N SER A 507 23.82 1.80 -15.57
CA SER A 507 22.93 0.64 -15.60
C SER A 507 21.76 0.86 -16.55
N ALA A 508 21.44 -0.17 -17.35
CA ALA A 508 20.21 -0.23 -18.14
C ALA A 508 18.98 -0.64 -17.29
N TRP A 509 18.95 -0.22 -16.01
CA TRP A 509 17.87 -0.57 -15.09
C TRP A 509 16.62 0.26 -15.42
N ALA A 510 15.51 -0.43 -15.65
CA ALA A 510 14.18 0.16 -15.75
C ALA A 510 13.30 -0.48 -14.69
N ARG A 511 12.54 0.32 -13.94
CA ARG A 511 11.52 -0.20 -13.00
C ARG A 511 10.34 -0.80 -13.75
N MET A 512 9.60 -1.69 -13.10
CA MET A 512 8.27 -2.06 -13.57
C MET A 512 7.30 -0.89 -13.55
N GLY A 513 7.37 -0.04 -12.52
CA GLY A 513 6.52 1.13 -12.29
C GLY A 513 5.15 0.77 -11.74
N ALA A 514 4.44 1.78 -11.24
CA ALA A 514 3.01 1.66 -10.91
C ALA A 514 2.20 1.40 -12.19
N SER A 515 1.19 0.54 -12.10
CA SER A 515 0.40 0.13 -13.26
C SER A 515 -0.33 1.30 -13.90
N ARG A 516 0.00 1.58 -15.16
CA ARG A 516 -0.95 2.16 -16.10
C ARG A 516 -1.67 1.04 -16.84
N ALA A 517 -2.80 0.67 -16.28
CA ALA A 517 -3.77 -0.19 -16.94
C ALA A 517 -4.71 0.65 -17.83
N ASN A 518 -5.20 0.03 -18.91
CA ASN A 518 -6.09 0.67 -19.88
C ASN A 518 -5.59 2.06 -20.35
N PRO A 519 -4.32 2.17 -20.79
CA PRO A 519 -3.68 3.45 -21.13
C PRO A 519 -4.32 4.12 -22.36
N PHE A 520 -4.30 5.45 -22.38
CA PHE A 520 -4.46 6.23 -23.62
C PHE A 520 -3.11 6.33 -24.36
N ASP A 521 -3.10 6.96 -25.54
CA ASP A 521 -1.89 7.08 -26.35
C ASP A 521 -0.73 7.77 -25.61
N ASN A 522 0.45 7.13 -25.70
CA ASN A 522 1.73 7.51 -25.09
C ASN A 522 1.77 7.51 -23.56
N GLU A 523 0.94 6.66 -22.92
CA GLU A 523 0.89 6.55 -21.47
C GLU A 523 1.57 5.27 -20.97
N THR A 524 2.60 5.41 -20.13
CA THR A 524 3.38 4.30 -19.55
C THR A 524 3.30 4.24 -18.02
N ASN A 525 3.70 3.12 -17.44
CA ASN A 525 3.90 2.95 -16.01
C ASN A 525 4.81 4.04 -15.44
N PHE A 526 4.62 4.39 -14.17
CA PHE A 526 5.12 5.65 -13.59
C PHE A 526 5.55 5.49 -12.13
N ASP A 527 6.23 6.50 -11.58
CA ASP A 527 6.44 6.66 -10.13
C ASP A 527 5.37 7.59 -9.56
N PRO A 528 4.50 7.14 -8.63
CA PRO A 528 3.41 7.97 -8.13
C PRO A 528 3.91 9.31 -7.54
N PRO A 529 3.26 10.45 -7.85
CA PRO A 529 3.79 11.81 -7.68
C PRO A 529 3.84 12.31 -6.23
N PHE A 530 4.47 11.56 -5.34
CA PHE A 530 4.62 11.86 -3.92
C PHE A 530 5.78 11.06 -3.31
N PRO A 531 6.38 11.53 -2.20
CA PRO A 531 7.50 10.86 -1.53
C PRO A 531 7.26 9.38 -1.21
N SER A 532 8.33 8.60 -1.13
CA SER A 532 8.28 7.14 -0.93
C SER A 532 7.79 6.77 0.48
N PHE A 533 8.51 7.14 1.52
CA PHE A 533 8.22 6.65 2.87
C PHE A 533 7.05 7.37 3.57
N PRO A 534 6.13 6.66 4.26
CA PRO A 534 5.85 5.23 4.17
C PRO A 534 4.91 4.93 3.00
N SER A 535 4.76 3.65 2.62
CA SER A 535 3.90 3.25 1.51
C SER A 535 2.41 3.42 1.84
N GLY A 536 1.71 4.20 1.00
CA GLY A 536 0.26 4.39 1.13
C GLY A 536 -0.52 3.10 0.88
N HIS A 537 -0.16 2.33 -0.15
CA HIS A 537 -0.77 1.04 -0.44
C HIS A 537 -0.65 0.07 0.72
N ALA A 538 0.56 -0.13 1.27
CA ALA A 538 0.76 -1.01 2.42
C ALA A 538 -0.09 -0.56 3.62
N ALA A 539 -0.11 0.75 3.91
CA ALA A 539 -0.93 1.30 4.98
C ALA A 539 -2.42 1.06 4.79
N PHE A 540 -2.98 1.31 3.59
CA PHE A 540 -4.40 1.06 3.31
C PHE A 540 -4.73 -0.44 3.35
N CYS A 541 -3.89 -1.31 2.80
CA CYS A 541 -4.08 -2.76 2.83
C CYS A 541 -4.08 -3.29 4.28
N CYS A 542 -3.04 -2.97 5.05
CA CYS A 542 -2.92 -3.37 6.44
C CYS A 542 -4.06 -2.80 7.31
N ALA A 543 -4.44 -1.53 7.13
CA ALA A 543 -5.59 -0.96 7.81
C ALA A 543 -6.91 -1.64 7.45
N THR A 544 -7.11 -2.02 6.18
CA THR A 544 -8.31 -2.72 5.71
C THR A 544 -8.45 -4.08 6.35
N PHE A 545 -7.44 -4.92 6.17
CA PHE A 545 -7.48 -6.29 6.66
C PHE A 545 -7.43 -6.36 8.19
N GLN A 546 -6.83 -5.37 8.87
CA GLN A 546 -6.90 -5.24 10.33
C GLN A 546 -8.29 -4.82 10.80
N THR A 547 -8.95 -3.88 10.10
CA THR A 547 -10.34 -3.49 10.42
C THR A 547 -11.28 -4.68 10.26
N ILE A 548 -11.14 -5.46 9.18
CA ILE A 548 -11.87 -6.72 8.99
C ILE A 548 -11.57 -7.68 10.15
N ALA A 549 -10.29 -7.92 10.47
CA ALA A 549 -9.91 -8.81 11.57
C ALA A 549 -10.50 -8.39 12.92
N ASN A 550 -10.51 -7.08 13.21
CA ASN A 550 -11.11 -6.50 14.42
C ASN A 550 -12.63 -6.72 14.47
N VAL A 551 -13.35 -6.53 13.35
CA VAL A 551 -14.81 -6.72 13.31
C VAL A 551 -15.21 -8.20 13.42
N TYR A 552 -14.49 -9.10 12.75
CA TYR A 552 -14.76 -10.55 12.80
C TYR A 552 -14.06 -11.29 13.94
N GLN A 553 -13.19 -10.60 14.71
CA GLN A 553 -12.36 -11.16 15.78
C GLN A 553 -11.51 -12.37 15.31
N THR A 554 -10.98 -12.30 14.08
CA THR A 554 -10.12 -13.34 13.50
C THR A 554 -9.33 -12.85 12.27
N HIS A 555 -8.06 -13.26 12.14
CA HIS A 555 -7.32 -13.14 10.89
C HIS A 555 -7.50 -14.35 9.95
N ASN A 556 -8.06 -15.46 10.47
CA ASN A 556 -8.21 -16.73 9.76
C ASN A 556 -9.46 -16.73 8.85
N ILE A 557 -9.53 -15.73 7.97
CA ILE A 557 -10.50 -15.67 6.87
C ILE A 557 -9.76 -16.02 5.58
N THR A 558 -10.06 -17.20 5.03
CA THR A 558 -9.64 -17.58 3.68
C THR A 558 -10.63 -17.01 2.68
N PHE A 559 -10.12 -16.33 1.65
CA PHE A 559 -10.96 -15.79 0.57
C PHE A 559 -10.22 -15.83 -0.77
N ASN A 560 -10.97 -15.75 -1.86
CA ASN A 560 -10.42 -15.65 -3.21
C ASN A 560 -10.81 -14.32 -3.85
N TYR A 561 -9.94 -13.75 -4.67
CA TYR A 561 -10.24 -12.51 -5.37
C TYR A 561 -9.52 -12.46 -6.73
N THR A 562 -10.18 -11.83 -7.71
CA THR A 562 -9.57 -11.47 -8.99
C THR A 562 -9.52 -9.96 -9.03
N SER A 563 -8.32 -9.41 -9.18
CA SER A 563 -8.13 -7.97 -9.23
C SER A 563 -8.59 -7.40 -10.58
N PRO A 564 -9.20 -6.21 -10.63
CA PRO A 564 -9.48 -5.48 -11.88
C PRO A 564 -8.23 -5.27 -12.74
N GLU A 565 -7.04 -5.25 -12.13
CA GLU A 565 -5.75 -5.18 -12.86
C GLU A 565 -5.42 -6.44 -13.67
N VAL A 566 -5.99 -7.61 -13.34
CA VAL A 566 -5.74 -8.91 -14.00
C VAL A 566 -7.04 -9.73 -14.14
N ASN A 567 -8.06 -9.10 -14.71
CA ASN A 567 -9.43 -9.62 -14.81
C ASN A 567 -9.77 -10.33 -16.13
N GLY A 568 -8.83 -10.39 -17.08
CA GLY A 568 -9.07 -10.92 -18.44
C GLY A 568 -9.56 -9.90 -19.47
N GLU A 569 -9.90 -8.68 -19.04
CA GLU A 569 -10.41 -7.58 -19.87
C GLU A 569 -9.48 -6.36 -19.90
N THR A 570 -8.70 -6.13 -18.83
CA THR A 570 -7.76 -5.01 -18.69
C THR A 570 -6.53 -5.14 -19.58
N TYR A 571 -6.05 -4.01 -20.11
CA TYR A 571 -4.87 -3.90 -20.98
C TYR A 571 -3.67 -3.30 -20.24
N ASP A 572 -2.45 -3.67 -20.61
CA ASP A 572 -1.20 -3.07 -20.10
C ASP A 572 -0.68 -1.90 -20.97
N GLN A 573 0.42 -1.26 -20.53
CA GLN A 573 1.09 -0.17 -21.23
C GLN A 573 1.54 -0.48 -22.68
N PHE A 574 1.57 -1.76 -23.07
CA PHE A 574 1.89 -2.20 -24.44
C PHE A 574 0.63 -2.60 -25.22
N ASN A 575 -0.55 -2.21 -24.73
CA ASN A 575 -1.87 -2.58 -25.25
C ASN A 575 -2.08 -4.10 -25.34
N ARG A 576 -1.52 -4.87 -24.39
CA ARG A 576 -1.70 -6.33 -24.31
C ARG A 576 -2.78 -6.64 -23.26
N LYS A 577 -3.76 -7.45 -23.64
CA LYS A 577 -4.81 -7.92 -22.72
C LYS A 577 -4.21 -8.82 -21.64
N ARG A 578 -4.39 -8.47 -20.38
CA ARG A 578 -3.87 -9.21 -19.23
C ARG A 578 -4.70 -10.46 -18.98
N LYS A 579 -4.04 -11.57 -18.60
CA LYS A 579 -4.73 -12.83 -18.29
C LYS A 579 -5.61 -12.67 -17.05
N CYS A 580 -6.74 -13.39 -16.99
CA CYS A 580 -7.60 -13.37 -15.81
C CYS A 580 -7.04 -14.28 -14.71
N ILE A 581 -6.63 -13.70 -13.58
CA ILE A 581 -5.97 -14.42 -12.49
C ILE A 581 -6.85 -14.36 -11.23
N ILE A 582 -7.06 -15.51 -10.60
CA ILE A 582 -7.69 -15.60 -9.27
C ILE A 582 -6.60 -15.93 -8.25
N ARG A 583 -6.42 -15.08 -7.24
CA ARG A 583 -5.53 -15.35 -6.09
C ARG A 583 -6.38 -15.82 -4.92
N GLU A 584 -5.86 -16.78 -4.18
CA GLU A 584 -6.42 -17.28 -2.93
C GLU A 584 -5.53 -16.79 -1.80
N PHE A 585 -6.13 -16.14 -0.81
CA PHE A 585 -5.45 -15.66 0.39
C PHE A 585 -5.83 -16.57 1.56
N PRO A 586 -4.91 -17.39 2.10
CA PRO A 586 -5.22 -18.31 3.19
C PRO A 586 -5.72 -17.61 4.46
N THR A 587 -5.17 -16.42 4.74
CA THR A 587 -5.58 -15.55 5.86
C THR A 587 -5.49 -14.09 5.44
N LEU A 588 -6.14 -13.20 6.20
CA LEU A 588 -6.07 -11.76 6.01
C LEU A 588 -4.62 -11.21 6.03
N LYS A 589 -3.75 -11.80 6.85
CA LYS A 589 -2.31 -11.47 6.92
C LYS A 589 -1.56 -11.74 5.62
N HIS A 590 -1.91 -12.78 4.86
CA HIS A 590 -1.25 -13.03 3.57
C HIS A 590 -1.58 -11.92 2.56
N ALA A 591 -2.84 -11.45 2.56
CA ALA A 591 -3.26 -10.32 1.72
C ALA A 591 -2.54 -9.00 2.10
N MET A 592 -2.35 -8.75 3.41
CA MET A 592 -1.54 -7.64 3.91
C MET A 592 -0.09 -7.71 3.40
N ALA A 593 0.57 -8.84 3.62
CA ALA A 593 1.99 -9.06 3.30
C ALA A 593 2.26 -8.99 1.79
N GLU A 594 1.38 -9.59 0.99
CA GLU A 594 1.50 -9.57 -0.47
C GLU A 594 1.29 -8.17 -1.05
N CYS A 595 0.31 -7.42 -0.52
CA CYS A 595 0.11 -6.02 -0.89
C CYS A 595 1.34 -5.16 -0.55
N ALA A 596 1.95 -5.34 0.61
CA ALA A 596 3.17 -4.61 0.98
C ALA A 596 4.36 -4.98 0.06
N ALA A 597 4.57 -6.28 -0.22
CA ALA A 597 5.60 -6.75 -1.15
C ALA A 597 5.40 -6.25 -2.60
N SER A 598 4.15 -6.14 -3.06
CA SER A 598 3.81 -5.73 -4.44
C SER A 598 4.48 -4.43 -4.89
N ARG A 599 4.71 -3.50 -3.96
CA ARG A 599 5.24 -2.17 -4.27
C ARG A 599 6.76 -2.17 -4.44
N VAL A 600 7.44 -3.16 -3.85
CA VAL A 600 8.85 -3.48 -4.13
C VAL A 600 8.98 -4.15 -5.50
N PHE A 601 8.09 -5.07 -5.86
CA PHE A 601 8.04 -5.68 -7.20
C PHE A 601 7.71 -4.68 -8.31
N ASN A 602 6.92 -3.64 -8.03
CA ASN A 602 6.73 -2.52 -8.96
C ASN A 602 7.97 -1.61 -9.05
N GLY A 603 8.96 -1.73 -8.17
CA GLY A 603 10.14 -0.85 -8.15
C GLY A 603 9.85 0.59 -7.72
N VAL A 604 8.70 0.84 -7.05
CA VAL A 604 8.24 2.19 -6.67
C VAL A 604 8.38 2.49 -5.17
N HIS A 605 8.70 1.48 -4.36
CA HIS A 605 8.85 1.57 -2.90
C HIS A 605 9.97 0.65 -2.40
N TYR A 606 10.61 1.05 -1.30
CA TYR A 606 11.53 0.21 -0.53
C TYR A 606 10.74 -0.76 0.37
N SER A 607 11.33 -1.84 0.86
CA SER A 607 10.66 -2.76 1.80
C SER A 607 10.29 -2.09 3.13
N PHE A 608 11.15 -1.22 3.66
CA PHE A 608 10.84 -0.43 4.85
C PHE A 608 9.65 0.54 4.64
N ASP A 609 9.35 0.98 3.41
CA ASP A 609 8.12 1.74 3.13
C ASP A 609 6.88 0.88 3.38
N GLY A 610 6.96 -0.41 3.05
CA GLY A 610 5.91 -1.39 3.32
C GLY A 610 5.70 -1.62 4.82
N ASP A 611 6.80 -1.74 5.58
CA ASP A 611 6.78 -1.88 7.04
C ASP A 611 6.13 -0.66 7.71
N GLY A 612 6.72 0.52 7.52
CA GLY A 612 6.22 1.77 8.08
C GLY A 612 4.77 2.04 7.69
N GLY A 613 4.38 1.68 6.46
CA GLY A 613 3.00 1.79 6.00
C GLY A 613 2.07 0.88 6.80
N CYS A 614 2.37 -0.41 6.87
CA CYS A 614 1.57 -1.37 7.62
C CYS A 614 1.49 -1.05 9.11
N LYS A 615 2.57 -0.53 9.70
CA LYS A 615 2.58 -0.01 11.08
C LYS A 615 1.54 1.09 11.30
N VAL A 616 1.55 2.14 10.48
CA VAL A 616 0.57 3.24 10.53
C VAL A 616 -0.86 2.71 10.35
N GLY A 617 -1.05 1.79 9.40
CA GLY A 617 -2.36 1.21 9.08
C GLY A 617 -2.98 0.40 10.22
N ILE A 618 -2.21 -0.49 10.84
CA ILE A 618 -2.66 -1.35 11.95
C ILE A 618 -2.93 -0.52 13.20
N ASP A 619 -2.00 0.38 13.57
CA ASP A 619 -2.13 1.19 14.78
C ASP A 619 -3.41 2.07 14.74
N ILE A 620 -3.71 2.70 13.59
CA ILE A 620 -4.95 3.49 13.40
C ILE A 620 -6.20 2.60 13.36
N ALA A 621 -6.16 1.45 12.68
CA ALA A 621 -7.30 0.54 12.60
C ALA A 621 -7.72 0.01 13.99
N ASN A 622 -6.73 -0.31 14.83
CA ASN A 622 -6.96 -0.75 16.21
C ASN A 622 -7.48 0.40 17.07
N TYR A 623 -6.85 1.58 17.03
CA TYR A 623 -7.27 2.72 17.85
C TYR A 623 -8.70 3.17 17.54
N VAL A 624 -9.07 3.31 16.27
CA VAL A 624 -10.44 3.71 15.87
C VAL A 624 -11.45 2.62 16.24
N TYR A 625 -11.12 1.34 16.04
CA TYR A 625 -12.01 0.24 16.44
C TYR A 625 -12.28 0.22 17.94
N GLU A 626 -11.29 0.49 18.78
CA GLU A 626 -11.45 0.46 20.24
C GLU A 626 -12.11 1.72 20.83
N ASN A 627 -11.97 2.88 20.19
CA ASN A 627 -12.30 4.18 20.78
C ASN A 627 -13.41 4.98 20.09
N LYS A 628 -13.93 4.55 18.94
CA LYS A 628 -15.00 5.24 18.18
C LYS A 628 -16.06 4.24 17.73
N PHE A 629 -17.29 4.66 17.45
CA PHE A 629 -18.40 3.78 17.05
C PHE A 629 -18.67 2.68 18.10
N LEU A 630 -18.77 3.04 19.37
CA LEU A 630 -18.90 2.11 20.50
C LEU A 630 -20.34 1.59 20.63
N PRO A 631 -20.58 0.29 20.87
CA PRO A 631 -21.92 -0.24 21.08
C PRO A 631 -22.68 0.42 22.24
N LEU A 632 -23.96 0.75 22.05
CA LEU A 632 -24.79 1.36 23.11
C LEU A 632 -25.16 0.40 24.25
N ASP A 633 -24.94 -0.90 24.08
CA ASP A 633 -25.08 -1.89 25.15
C ASP A 633 -23.91 -1.89 26.16
N GLY A 634 -22.87 -1.08 25.90
CA GLY A 634 -21.68 -0.96 26.74
C GLY A 634 -20.68 -2.10 26.57
N SER A 635 -20.84 -2.96 25.55
CA SER A 635 -19.84 -3.97 25.21
C SER A 635 -18.51 -3.31 24.80
N GLN A 636 -17.43 -3.75 25.43
CA GLN A 636 -16.09 -3.28 25.10
C GLN A 636 -15.61 -3.93 23.81
N LYS A 637 -15.00 -3.11 22.94
CA LYS A 637 -14.28 -3.57 21.76
C LYS A 637 -12.81 -3.71 22.11
N THR A 638 -12.21 -4.82 21.69
CA THR A 638 -10.78 -5.10 21.83
C THR A 638 -10.27 -5.49 20.45
N SER A 639 -9.24 -4.80 19.97
CA SER A 639 -8.63 -5.11 18.68
C SER A 639 -8.01 -6.51 18.67
N MET A 640 -7.88 -7.08 17.48
CA MET A 640 -7.10 -8.29 17.30
C MET A 640 -5.63 -8.00 17.62
N PRO A 641 -4.87 -9.00 18.14
CA PRO A 641 -3.46 -8.83 18.45
C PRO A 641 -2.68 -8.24 17.29
N ASP A 642 -1.70 -7.40 17.62
CA ASP A 642 -0.76 -6.87 16.66
C ASP A 642 0.05 -8.00 16.01
N MET A 643 -0.18 -8.19 14.70
CA MET A 643 0.51 -9.21 13.90
C MET A 643 1.65 -8.63 13.04
N ARG A 644 2.19 -7.45 13.36
CA ARG A 644 3.24 -6.79 12.56
C ARG A 644 4.43 -7.68 12.22
N GLU A 645 5.15 -8.20 13.24
CA GLU A 645 6.28 -9.12 13.03
C GLU A 645 5.91 -10.27 12.10
N GLU A 646 4.73 -10.85 12.36
CA GLU A 646 4.16 -11.95 11.59
C GLU A 646 3.84 -11.58 10.13
N ILE A 647 3.39 -10.36 9.84
CA ILE A 647 3.13 -9.84 8.49
C ILE A 647 4.46 -9.60 7.77
N PHE A 648 5.48 -9.10 8.47
CA PHE A 648 6.79 -8.83 7.88
C PHE A 648 7.59 -10.09 7.61
N ASP A 649 7.47 -11.12 8.44
CA ASP A 649 8.01 -12.45 8.13
C ASP A 649 7.33 -13.06 6.88
N GLU A 650 6.05 -12.80 6.66
CA GLU A 650 5.35 -13.25 5.44
C GLU A 650 5.73 -12.40 4.22
N MET A 651 5.86 -11.08 4.37
CA MET A 651 6.35 -10.18 3.31
C MET A 651 7.77 -10.57 2.89
N LYS A 652 8.66 -10.85 3.85
CA LYS A 652 10.00 -11.37 3.60
C LYS A 652 9.98 -12.72 2.89
N LYS A 653 8.98 -13.59 3.09
CA LYS A 653 8.85 -14.82 2.28
C LYS A 653 8.50 -14.49 0.83
N TYR A 654 7.61 -13.54 0.56
CA TYR A 654 7.35 -13.09 -0.82
C TYR A 654 8.63 -12.53 -1.47
N LEU A 655 9.36 -11.67 -0.78
CA LEU A 655 10.59 -11.05 -1.31
C LEU A 655 11.76 -12.04 -1.47
N ASN A 656 11.90 -13.05 -0.60
CA ASN A 656 12.99 -14.04 -0.65
C ASN A 656 12.68 -15.30 -1.49
N ASN A 657 11.42 -15.74 -1.58
CA ASN A 657 11.06 -17.00 -2.25
C ASN A 657 10.73 -16.83 -3.75
N THR A 658 10.95 -15.66 -4.34
CA THR A 658 10.68 -15.39 -5.76
C THR A 658 11.68 -16.06 -6.70
N ALA A 659 11.58 -17.39 -6.78
CA ALA A 659 12.20 -18.22 -7.79
C ALA A 659 11.46 -18.02 -9.13
N THR A 660 12.10 -17.29 -10.04
CA THR A 660 11.56 -16.78 -11.32
C THR A 660 11.38 -17.85 -12.42
N SER A 661 10.90 -19.04 -12.07
CA SER A 661 10.64 -20.10 -13.06
C SER A 661 9.55 -21.07 -12.60
N GLY A 662 8.48 -21.20 -13.39
CA GLY A 662 7.45 -22.23 -13.20
C GLY A 662 6.23 -21.81 -12.38
N TYR A 663 6.07 -20.51 -12.07
CA TYR A 663 4.83 -19.99 -11.50
C TYR A 663 3.66 -20.27 -12.46
N SER A 664 2.61 -20.89 -11.95
CA SER A 664 1.41 -21.24 -12.72
C SER A 664 0.19 -20.62 -12.00
N PRO A 665 -0.24 -19.43 -12.42
CA PRO A 665 -1.38 -18.77 -11.77
C PRO A 665 -2.66 -19.57 -11.97
N ASN A 666 -3.52 -19.57 -10.96
CA ASN A 666 -4.90 -20.02 -11.14
C ASN A 666 -5.62 -19.04 -12.07
N PHE A 667 -6.02 -19.52 -13.24
CA PHE A 667 -6.80 -18.72 -14.20
C PHE A 667 -8.29 -18.78 -13.89
N CYS A 668 -8.98 -17.64 -14.00
CA CYS A 668 -10.43 -17.62 -13.89
C CYS A 668 -11.09 -18.20 -15.17
N SER A 669 -12.28 -18.78 -15.05
CA SER A 669 -13.02 -19.36 -16.18
C SER A 669 -13.86 -18.35 -16.97
N LYS A 670 -14.17 -17.20 -16.36
CA LYS A 670 -14.81 -16.02 -16.97
C LYS A 670 -14.40 -14.77 -16.17
N ALA A 671 -14.29 -13.62 -16.83
CA ALA A 671 -14.08 -12.35 -16.13
C ALA A 671 -15.12 -12.17 -15.01
N PRO A 672 -14.73 -11.68 -13.81
CA PRO A 672 -15.66 -11.45 -12.71
C PRO A 672 -16.61 -10.29 -13.02
N GLU A 673 -17.81 -10.35 -12.45
CA GLU A 673 -18.74 -9.22 -12.40
C GLU A 673 -18.34 -8.34 -11.21
N TYR A 674 -17.68 -7.22 -11.47
CA TYR A 674 -17.44 -6.16 -10.48
C TYR A 674 -18.74 -5.43 -10.13
N PRO A 675 -18.80 -4.69 -9.00
CA PRO A 675 -19.86 -3.72 -8.72
C PRO A 675 -19.79 -2.51 -9.67
N LEU A 676 -20.06 -2.77 -10.95
CA LEU A 676 -20.46 -1.77 -11.93
C LEU A 676 -21.99 -1.91 -12.09
N PRO A 677 -22.81 -1.04 -11.49
CA PRO A 677 -24.15 -0.84 -12.01
C PRO A 677 -24.00 -0.53 -13.50
N GLN A 678 -24.69 -1.29 -14.33
CA GLN A 678 -24.87 -0.90 -15.72
C GLN A 678 -25.71 0.39 -15.69
N PRO A 679 -25.29 1.46 -16.39
CA PRO A 679 -26.03 2.73 -16.42
C PRO A 679 -27.44 2.57 -17.01
#